data_AF-A0A7X8AN62-F1
#
_entry.id   AF-A0A7X8AN62-F1
#
_cell.length_a   1.000
_cell.length_b   1.000
_cell.length_c   1.000
_cell.angle_alpha   90.00
_cell.angle_beta   90.00
_cell.angle_gamma   90.00
#
_symmetry.space_group_name_H-M   'P 1'
#
loop_
_entity.id
_entity.type
_entity.pdbx_description
1 polymer ?
#
loop_
_entity_poly.entity_id
_entity_poly.type
_entity_poly.pdbx_seq_one_letter_code
_entity_poly.pdbx_strand_id
1 'polypeptide(L)'
;MTTVAPDPRRSAPSQPELGLTAHGAATTLAAVALLLLPGVLAFGPVFGGPDGYLAAGGGVLLGLALGFLARWRRWALASTVAAAVGAYLLFGGALALRPTTIAGVVPTPDTLLRLVPLSVQAWRDLLTITPPANAFVGPAVVPYLSGLVLALVAAWVALDARRYLWALLATVAFLAIGILWGLDEAPLAAALGAGYGAIALLWARWRRLEARRVGGEEFLADASALGVRRLGSAAGVVALAAAAALLASPLLGAGADRHVLRRTVQPPLNLQDYASPLTSYRYLEVDAKDLTLFTVSGLPAGARVRLATMDAYDGRVYSVADASAGFVRIGERTGGRSVGTPATLAVTVGEYAGVWLPGGGDVRGVRFAGARAGSQADSLHFNPYGGTLLTTAGVATGDAYQVDLVLPSLPAAVPETAQVAPASAPALERVPDVIAKTATDLAGDAAGPLAQLRALETALRAGYYSNGADGSSRAGHTAERIASMLAAPQLVGDDEQYAVAMALMARQLGIPARVVLGFYPDPDAAPAAGPLAVTGDMTHAWVEVPFQGVGWLSFDPTPDRDRTPQTQVPQPKPNPKPQVLPPPDPPVNTVEDPLDDPGAKKDDEAKGDDLLLRIAGWVGVGVGAAAVVGGPFVLIGALKARRRSRRRNAEVVAARFSGGWAELVDAATDLGARLSPVATRRETAAALAAVYPGVAVPQLAAVVDAGVFGPGAPTAAAADALWVDVDRALASMNAQVGRWRRALGFCSLRSFGRPRQPRLPAWLPAAHRLHRKGCS
;
A
#
# COMPACT_ATOMS: atom_id res chain seq x y z
N MET A 1 -38.01 -54.77 -63.43
CA MET A 1 -37.03 -54.85 -62.32
C MET A 1 -36.55 -53.43 -62.04
N THR A 2 -37.10 -52.83 -60.99
CA THR A 2 -36.89 -51.46 -60.55
C THR A 2 -35.63 -51.34 -59.69
N THR A 3 -34.63 -50.60 -60.15
CA THR A 3 -33.45 -50.22 -59.39
C THR A 3 -33.76 -49.01 -58.51
N VAL A 4 -33.72 -49.23 -57.20
CA VAL A 4 -33.97 -48.25 -56.14
C VAL A 4 -32.77 -47.29 -55.99
N ALA A 5 -33.06 -46.00 -55.96
CA ALA A 5 -32.11 -44.92 -55.68
C ALA A 5 -31.66 -44.91 -54.21
N PRO A 6 -30.42 -44.50 -53.88
CA PRO A 6 -29.97 -44.41 -52.51
C PRO A 6 -30.55 -43.17 -51.79
N ASP A 7 -31.10 -43.41 -50.60
CA ASP A 7 -31.73 -42.46 -49.66
C ASP A 7 -30.73 -41.41 -49.10
N PRO A 8 -31.02 -40.09 -49.18
CA PRO A 8 -30.12 -39.02 -48.73
C PRO A 8 -30.28 -38.67 -47.24
N ARG A 9 -30.49 -39.65 -46.34
CA ARG A 9 -30.64 -39.42 -44.90
C ARG A 9 -29.64 -40.19 -44.02
N ARG A 10 -28.34 -40.13 -44.35
CA ARG A 10 -27.30 -40.42 -43.35
C ARG A 10 -26.78 -39.12 -42.76
N SER A 11 -27.37 -38.75 -41.63
CA SER A 11 -26.79 -37.79 -40.70
C SER A 11 -25.35 -38.18 -40.38
N ALA A 12 -24.43 -37.23 -40.55
CA ALA A 12 -23.06 -37.35 -40.07
C ALA A 12 -23.07 -37.68 -38.56
N PRO A 13 -22.14 -38.52 -38.06
CA PRO A 13 -22.06 -38.80 -36.63
C PRO A 13 -21.82 -37.49 -35.88
N SER A 14 -22.78 -37.11 -35.04
CA SER A 14 -22.62 -36.01 -34.10
C SER A 14 -21.45 -36.33 -33.18
N GLN A 15 -20.38 -35.54 -33.26
CA GLN A 15 -19.30 -35.60 -32.27
C GLN A 15 -19.90 -35.47 -30.87
N PRO A 16 -19.50 -36.30 -29.89
CA PRO A 16 -19.99 -36.16 -28.53
C PRO A 16 -19.41 -34.85 -27.95
N GLU A 17 -20.25 -33.81 -27.86
CA GLU A 17 -19.95 -32.69 -26.95
C GLU A 17 -19.97 -33.27 -25.53
N LEU A 18 -18.79 -33.45 -24.94
CA LEU A 18 -18.59 -33.76 -23.53
C LEU A 18 -19.30 -32.71 -22.66
N GLY A 19 -20.57 -32.95 -22.36
CA GLY A 19 -21.30 -32.23 -21.33
C GLY A 19 -20.65 -32.56 -19.99
N LEU A 20 -20.06 -31.55 -19.34
CA LEU A 20 -19.64 -31.65 -17.94
C LEU A 20 -20.85 -32.09 -17.11
N THR A 21 -20.84 -33.30 -16.57
CA THR A 21 -21.84 -33.72 -15.59
C THR A 21 -21.77 -32.76 -14.39
N ALA A 22 -22.91 -32.37 -13.82
CA ALA A 22 -22.96 -31.42 -12.69
C ALA A 22 -22.06 -31.87 -11.53
N HIS A 23 -21.96 -33.19 -11.31
CA HIS A 23 -21.09 -33.81 -10.33
C HIS A 23 -19.58 -33.62 -10.64
N GLY A 24 -19.18 -33.74 -11.90
CA GLY A 24 -17.80 -33.49 -12.33
C GLY A 24 -17.37 -32.03 -12.20
N ALA A 25 -18.30 -31.09 -12.42
CA ALA A 25 -18.05 -29.67 -12.20
C ALA A 25 -17.89 -29.35 -10.71
N ALA A 26 -18.77 -29.87 -9.85
CA ALA A 26 -18.72 -29.66 -8.40
C ALA A 26 -17.42 -30.20 -7.77
N THR A 27 -17.02 -31.43 -8.13
CA THR A 27 -15.77 -32.04 -7.65
C THR A 27 -14.53 -31.27 -8.12
N THR A 28 -14.54 -30.77 -9.36
CA THR A 28 -13.44 -29.93 -9.88
C THR A 28 -13.35 -28.62 -9.11
N LEU A 29 -14.48 -27.94 -8.84
CA LEU A 29 -14.50 -26.69 -8.07
C LEU A 29 -14.05 -26.90 -6.62
N ALA A 30 -14.47 -27.98 -5.98
CA ALA A 30 -14.02 -28.33 -4.63
C ALA A 30 -12.49 -28.55 -4.57
N ALA A 31 -11.92 -29.20 -5.58
CA ALA A 31 -10.48 -29.38 -5.66
C ALA A 31 -9.72 -28.06 -5.90
N VAL A 32 -10.29 -27.14 -6.70
CA VAL A 32 -9.71 -25.79 -6.88
C VAL A 32 -9.81 -24.96 -5.60
N ALA A 33 -10.92 -25.07 -4.85
CA ALA A 33 -11.06 -24.43 -3.55
C ALA A 33 -9.99 -24.93 -2.57
N LEU A 34 -9.71 -26.24 -2.56
CA LEU A 34 -8.64 -26.83 -1.75
C LEU A 34 -7.24 -26.31 -2.15
N LEU A 35 -6.99 -26.08 -3.43
CA LEU A 35 -5.74 -25.48 -3.92
C LEU A 35 -5.57 -24.00 -3.52
N LEU A 36 -6.66 -23.26 -3.35
CA LEU A 36 -6.63 -21.85 -2.94
C LEU A 36 -6.55 -21.66 -1.42
N LEU A 37 -6.91 -22.69 -0.64
CA LEU A 37 -6.94 -22.66 0.82
C LEU A 37 -5.60 -22.25 1.46
N PRO A 38 -4.41 -22.74 1.01
CA PRO A 38 -3.13 -22.25 1.53
C PRO A 38 -2.91 -20.75 1.36
N GLY A 39 -3.40 -20.17 0.25
CA GLY A 39 -3.34 -18.71 0.03
C GLY A 39 -4.24 -17.93 0.99
N VAL A 40 -5.44 -18.45 1.30
CA VAL A 40 -6.33 -17.85 2.32
C VAL A 40 -5.67 -17.90 3.69
N LEU A 41 -5.02 -19.02 4.04
CA LEU A 41 -4.32 -19.17 5.31
C LEU A 41 -3.10 -18.24 5.44
N ALA A 42 -2.43 -17.93 4.33
CA ALA A 42 -1.29 -17.02 4.32
C ALA A 42 -1.67 -15.58 4.72
N PHE A 43 -2.88 -15.12 4.38
CA PHE A 43 -3.32 -13.75 4.71
C PHE A 43 -3.77 -13.57 6.15
N GLY A 44 -4.22 -14.62 6.83
CA GLY A 44 -4.75 -14.54 8.20
C GLY A 44 -3.83 -13.83 9.20
N PRO A 45 -2.57 -14.27 9.35
CA PRO A 45 -1.61 -13.66 10.29
C PRO A 45 -1.37 -12.16 10.05
N VAL A 46 -1.45 -11.69 8.80
CA VAL A 46 -1.23 -10.27 8.43
C VAL A 46 -2.28 -9.34 9.06
N PHE A 47 -3.50 -9.84 9.26
CA PHE A 47 -4.61 -9.05 9.79
C PHE A 47 -4.86 -9.30 11.28
N GLY A 48 -4.09 -10.17 11.95
CA GLY A 48 -4.19 -10.42 13.41
C GLY A 48 -5.57 -10.87 13.91
N GLY A 49 -6.47 -11.30 13.02
CA GLY A 49 -7.88 -11.56 13.32
C GLY A 49 -8.64 -12.24 12.17
N PRO A 50 -9.96 -12.45 12.31
CA PRO A 50 -10.77 -13.17 11.33
C PRO A 50 -10.92 -12.45 9.98
N ASP A 51 -10.72 -11.13 9.96
CA ASP A 51 -11.01 -10.29 8.79
C ASP A 51 -10.18 -10.65 7.56
N GLY A 52 -8.90 -11.02 7.74
CA GLY A 52 -8.03 -11.46 6.65
C GLY A 52 -8.54 -12.76 5.99
N TYR A 53 -9.00 -13.72 6.81
CA TYR A 53 -9.57 -14.97 6.31
C TYR A 53 -10.92 -14.75 5.64
N LEU A 54 -11.75 -13.85 6.18
CA LEU A 54 -13.06 -13.52 5.63
C LEU A 54 -12.94 -12.80 4.29
N ALA A 55 -12.02 -11.85 4.16
CA ALA A 55 -11.75 -11.14 2.91
C ALA A 55 -11.22 -12.09 1.82
N ALA A 56 -10.17 -12.86 2.13
CA ALA A 56 -9.56 -13.82 1.20
C ALA A 56 -10.54 -14.95 0.82
N GLY A 57 -11.15 -15.58 1.82
CA GLY A 57 -12.10 -16.68 1.63
C GLY A 57 -13.37 -16.25 0.91
N GLY A 58 -13.93 -15.09 1.27
CA GLY A 58 -15.10 -14.51 0.59
C GLY A 58 -14.82 -14.18 -0.88
N GLY A 59 -13.64 -13.61 -1.17
CA GLY A 59 -13.18 -13.39 -2.54
C GLY A 59 -13.08 -14.69 -3.33
N VAL A 60 -12.45 -15.72 -2.76
CA VAL A 60 -12.33 -17.04 -3.40
C VAL A 60 -13.69 -17.66 -3.70
N LEU A 61 -14.62 -17.69 -2.74
CA LEU A 61 -15.95 -18.27 -2.93
C LEU A 61 -16.74 -17.56 -4.04
N LEU A 62 -16.75 -16.23 -4.04
CA LEU A 62 -17.40 -15.43 -5.08
C LEU A 62 -16.75 -15.64 -6.45
N GLY A 63 -15.42 -15.70 -6.51
CA GLY A 63 -14.68 -15.95 -7.74
C GLY A 63 -14.99 -17.32 -8.34
N LEU A 64 -14.99 -18.38 -7.51
CA LEU A 64 -15.37 -19.73 -7.95
C LEU A 64 -16.82 -19.79 -8.47
N ALA A 65 -17.76 -19.15 -7.76
CA ALA A 65 -19.16 -19.09 -8.17
C ALA A 65 -19.35 -18.36 -9.51
N LEU A 66 -18.70 -17.20 -9.69
CA LEU A 66 -18.72 -16.46 -10.94
C LEU A 66 -18.05 -17.21 -12.09
N GLY A 67 -16.90 -17.84 -11.85
CA GLY A 67 -16.20 -18.64 -12.84
C GLY A 67 -17.04 -19.84 -13.33
N PHE A 68 -17.71 -20.52 -12.40
CA PHE A 68 -18.67 -21.57 -12.72
C PHE A 68 -19.85 -21.04 -13.55
N LEU A 69 -20.49 -19.95 -13.11
CA LEU A 69 -21.66 -19.38 -13.77
C LEU A 69 -21.33 -18.88 -15.18
N ALA A 70 -20.20 -18.19 -15.34
CA ALA A 70 -19.70 -17.73 -16.63
C ALA A 70 -19.45 -18.88 -17.60
N ARG A 71 -18.91 -20.01 -17.10
CA ARG A 71 -18.64 -21.19 -17.92
C ARG A 71 -19.89 -21.97 -18.26
N TRP A 72 -20.80 -22.14 -17.30
CA TRP A 72 -22.06 -22.86 -17.45
C TRP A 72 -23.00 -22.13 -18.42
N ARG A 73 -23.14 -20.81 -18.26
CA ARG A 73 -24.00 -19.97 -19.09
C ARG A 73 -23.31 -19.46 -20.37
N ARG A 74 -22.06 -19.85 -20.60
CA ARG A 74 -21.21 -19.47 -21.76
C ARG A 74 -21.18 -17.96 -21.98
N TRP A 75 -20.96 -17.21 -20.90
CA TRP A 75 -20.88 -15.75 -20.94
C TRP A 75 -19.73 -15.28 -21.84
N ALA A 76 -19.96 -14.17 -22.54
CA ALA A 76 -18.88 -13.46 -23.22
C ALA A 76 -17.92 -12.85 -22.20
N LEU A 77 -16.66 -12.63 -22.59
CA LEU A 77 -15.64 -12.06 -21.70
C LEU A 77 -16.11 -10.76 -21.04
N ALA A 78 -16.75 -9.88 -21.81
CA ALA A 78 -17.30 -8.62 -21.31
C ALA A 78 -18.33 -8.82 -20.19
N SER A 79 -19.22 -9.79 -20.33
CA SER A 79 -20.24 -10.08 -19.31
C SER A 79 -19.62 -10.65 -18.04
N THR A 80 -18.60 -11.50 -18.17
CA THR A 80 -17.85 -12.04 -17.02
C THR A 80 -17.09 -10.94 -16.27
N VAL A 81 -16.44 -10.02 -17.00
CA VAL A 81 -15.75 -8.87 -16.39
C VAL A 81 -16.74 -7.94 -15.71
N ALA A 82 -17.86 -7.61 -16.35
CA ALA A 82 -18.90 -6.78 -15.75
C ALA A 82 -19.48 -7.42 -14.47
N ALA A 83 -19.71 -8.73 -14.48
CA ALA A 83 -20.17 -9.46 -13.30
C ALA A 83 -19.13 -9.50 -12.17
N ALA A 84 -17.84 -9.63 -12.49
CA ALA A 84 -16.76 -9.57 -11.52
C ALA A 84 -16.63 -8.18 -10.88
N VAL A 85 -16.74 -7.11 -11.67
CA VAL A 85 -16.77 -5.72 -11.16
C VAL A 85 -18.01 -5.49 -10.30
N GLY A 86 -19.18 -5.97 -10.75
CA GLY A 86 -20.41 -5.89 -9.95
C GLY A 86 -20.29 -6.62 -8.61
N ALA A 87 -19.73 -7.83 -8.59
CA ALA A 87 -19.51 -8.58 -7.37
C ALA A 87 -18.49 -7.89 -6.45
N TYR A 88 -17.40 -7.34 -7.01
CA TYR A 88 -16.42 -6.56 -6.28
C TYR A 88 -17.05 -5.37 -5.55
N LEU A 89 -17.93 -4.63 -6.22
CA LEU A 89 -18.59 -3.46 -5.64
C LEU A 89 -19.69 -3.84 -4.63
N LEU A 90 -20.47 -4.88 -4.92
CA LEU A 90 -21.58 -5.31 -4.06
C LEU A 90 -21.10 -5.98 -2.77
N PHE A 91 -20.07 -6.83 -2.85
CA PHE A 91 -19.60 -7.62 -1.71
C PHE A 91 -18.32 -7.08 -1.07
N GLY A 92 -17.61 -6.14 -1.73
CA GLY A 92 -16.41 -5.52 -1.20
C GLY A 92 -16.65 -4.77 0.12
N GLY A 93 -17.85 -4.18 0.30
CA GLY A 93 -18.26 -3.61 1.58
C GLY A 93 -18.26 -4.64 2.71
N ALA A 94 -19.03 -5.72 2.56
CA ALA A 94 -19.20 -6.74 3.59
C ALA A 94 -17.93 -7.56 3.88
N LEU A 95 -17.05 -7.73 2.89
CA LEU A 95 -15.88 -8.59 2.98
C LEU A 95 -14.56 -7.86 3.25
N ALA A 96 -14.41 -6.62 2.78
CA ALA A 96 -13.15 -5.86 2.90
C ALA A 96 -13.29 -4.51 3.64
N LEU A 97 -14.50 -3.92 3.70
CA LEU A 97 -14.73 -2.56 4.21
C LEU A 97 -15.91 -2.50 5.20
N ARG A 98 -16.01 -3.51 6.08
CA ARG A 98 -17.10 -3.63 7.08
C ARG A 98 -17.39 -2.36 7.88
N PRO A 99 -16.39 -1.58 8.34
CA PRO A 99 -16.64 -0.37 9.12
C PRO A 99 -17.45 0.72 8.36
N THR A 100 -17.43 0.69 7.03
CA THR A 100 -18.11 1.72 6.19
C THR A 100 -19.50 1.31 5.72
N THR A 101 -19.96 0.11 6.12
CA THR A 101 -21.23 -0.48 5.68
C THR A 101 -22.32 -0.35 6.73
N ILE A 102 -23.58 -0.26 6.28
CA ILE A 102 -24.73 -0.29 7.19
C ILE A 102 -24.90 -1.73 7.68
N ALA A 103 -24.92 -1.90 9.01
CA ALA A 103 -25.02 -3.20 9.69
C ALA A 103 -23.97 -4.24 9.26
N GLY A 104 -22.81 -3.79 8.75
CA GLY A 104 -21.72 -4.69 8.35
C GLY A 104 -21.91 -5.41 7.01
N VAL A 105 -23.00 -5.15 6.26
CA VAL A 105 -23.34 -5.91 5.04
C VAL A 105 -23.71 -5.01 3.85
N VAL A 106 -24.48 -3.94 4.07
CA VAL A 106 -25.00 -3.14 2.95
C VAL A 106 -24.00 -2.02 2.59
N PRO A 107 -23.50 -1.97 1.34
CA PRO A 107 -22.56 -0.93 0.92
C PRO A 107 -23.22 0.44 0.87
N THR A 108 -22.54 1.46 1.43
CA THR A 108 -22.95 2.86 1.32
C THR A 108 -22.33 3.51 0.07
N PRO A 109 -22.80 4.69 -0.36
CA PRO A 109 -22.11 5.45 -1.40
C PRO A 109 -20.63 5.69 -1.08
N ASP A 110 -20.29 6.00 0.18
CA ASP A 110 -18.90 6.17 0.63
C ASP A 110 -18.08 4.87 0.46
N THR A 111 -18.65 3.70 0.78
CA THR A 111 -18.01 2.40 0.54
C THR A 111 -17.65 2.20 -0.93
N LEU A 112 -18.58 2.52 -1.84
CA LEU A 112 -18.38 2.37 -3.28
C LEU A 112 -17.32 3.33 -3.81
N LEU A 113 -17.34 4.58 -3.35
CA LEU A 113 -16.38 5.60 -3.74
C LEU A 113 -14.96 5.30 -3.23
N ARG A 114 -14.83 4.61 -2.09
CA ARG A 114 -13.54 4.15 -1.54
C ARG A 114 -13.03 2.87 -2.20
N LEU A 115 -13.90 1.94 -2.59
CA LEU A 115 -13.49 0.67 -3.23
C LEU A 115 -12.69 0.90 -4.51
N VAL A 116 -13.09 1.86 -5.34
CA VAL A 116 -12.44 2.10 -6.64
C VAL A 116 -10.97 2.52 -6.49
N PRO A 117 -10.59 3.56 -5.72
CA PRO A 117 -9.19 3.90 -5.52
C PRO A 117 -8.43 2.82 -4.74
N LEU A 118 -9.08 2.14 -3.78
CA LEU A 118 -8.47 1.05 -3.02
C LEU A 118 -8.09 -0.16 -3.88
N SER A 119 -8.71 -0.36 -5.05
CA SER A 119 -8.29 -1.41 -5.98
C SER A 119 -6.82 -1.29 -6.42
N VAL A 120 -6.27 -0.07 -6.39
CA VAL A 120 -4.86 0.24 -6.68
C VAL A 120 -4.09 0.59 -5.40
N GLN A 121 -4.66 1.44 -4.55
CA GLN A 121 -3.98 1.96 -3.36
C GLN A 121 -3.79 0.90 -2.27
N ALA A 122 -4.74 -0.03 -2.10
CA ALA A 122 -4.66 -1.02 -1.02
C ALA A 122 -3.42 -1.92 -1.15
N TRP A 123 -2.89 -2.12 -2.37
CA TRP A 123 -1.65 -2.87 -2.58
C TRP A 123 -0.45 -2.16 -1.99
N ARG A 124 -0.38 -0.83 -2.15
CA ARG A 124 0.65 0.03 -1.55
C ARG A 124 0.45 0.10 -0.04
N ASP A 125 -0.79 0.31 0.40
CA ASP A 125 -1.08 0.52 1.83
C ASP A 125 -0.83 -0.78 2.63
N LEU A 126 -1.18 -1.94 2.08
CA LEU A 126 -0.81 -3.23 2.66
C LEU A 126 0.70 -3.46 2.64
N LEU A 127 1.49 -2.82 1.78
CA LEU A 127 2.96 -2.85 1.87
C LEU A 127 3.49 -1.88 2.92
N THR A 128 2.81 -0.78 3.25
CA THR A 128 3.34 0.25 4.17
C THR A 128 2.90 0.08 5.62
N ILE A 129 1.87 -0.71 5.89
CA ILE A 129 1.27 -0.80 7.23
C ILE A 129 1.85 -1.96 8.06
N THR A 130 2.37 -1.69 9.26
CA THR A 130 2.81 -2.76 10.16
C THR A 130 1.61 -3.61 10.63
N PRO A 131 1.71 -4.94 10.66
CA PRO A 131 0.61 -5.79 11.10
C PRO A 131 0.30 -5.55 12.58
N PRO A 132 -0.98 -5.64 12.99
CA PRO A 132 -2.10 -6.19 12.23
C PRO A 132 -2.78 -5.16 11.31
N ALA A 133 -2.91 -5.51 10.02
CA ALA A 133 -3.44 -4.62 8.99
C ALA A 133 -4.95 -4.36 9.08
N ASN A 134 -5.67 -5.05 9.98
CA ASN A 134 -7.10 -4.83 10.22
C ASN A 134 -7.39 -3.52 10.98
N ALA A 135 -6.36 -2.91 11.60
CA ALA A 135 -6.48 -1.62 12.25
C ALA A 135 -6.71 -0.47 11.25
N PHE A 136 -6.48 -0.71 9.96
CA PHE A 136 -6.60 0.28 8.90
C PHE A 136 -7.72 -0.11 7.94
N VAL A 137 -8.47 0.88 7.45
CA VAL A 137 -9.55 0.68 6.50
C VAL A 137 -8.98 0.60 5.09
N GLY A 138 -9.15 -0.54 4.41
CA GLY A 138 -8.76 -0.70 3.00
C GLY A 138 -7.77 -1.82 2.65
N PRO A 139 -6.76 -2.17 3.48
CA PRO A 139 -5.80 -3.23 3.13
C PRO A 139 -6.43 -4.60 2.88
N ALA A 140 -7.59 -4.89 3.49
CA ALA A 140 -8.36 -6.12 3.25
C ALA A 140 -8.92 -6.23 1.81
N VAL A 141 -8.87 -5.16 1.02
CA VAL A 141 -9.23 -5.18 -0.41
C VAL A 141 -8.25 -6.04 -1.22
N VAL A 142 -6.98 -6.12 -0.82
CA VAL A 142 -5.97 -6.95 -1.53
C VAL A 142 -6.31 -8.45 -1.48
N PRO A 143 -6.48 -9.09 -0.30
CA PRO A 143 -6.87 -10.50 -0.24
C PRO A 143 -8.23 -10.75 -0.91
N TYR A 144 -9.18 -9.83 -0.78
CA TYR A 144 -10.48 -9.95 -1.43
C TYR A 144 -10.39 -9.91 -2.96
N LEU A 145 -9.75 -8.88 -3.52
CA LEU A 145 -9.63 -8.69 -4.98
C LEU A 145 -8.77 -9.78 -5.62
N SER A 146 -7.63 -10.12 -5.02
CA SER A 146 -6.77 -11.19 -5.52
C SER A 146 -7.47 -12.56 -5.46
N GLY A 147 -8.19 -12.84 -4.37
CA GLY A 147 -9.02 -14.05 -4.23
C GLY A 147 -10.12 -14.11 -5.29
N LEU A 148 -10.86 -13.01 -5.50
CA LEU A 148 -11.94 -12.92 -6.49
C LEU A 148 -11.43 -13.19 -7.91
N VAL A 149 -10.38 -12.50 -8.33
CA VAL A 149 -9.86 -12.57 -9.71
C VAL A 149 -9.19 -13.92 -9.97
N LEU A 150 -8.31 -14.37 -9.07
CA LEU A 150 -7.54 -15.60 -9.28
C LEU A 150 -8.42 -16.84 -9.13
N ALA A 151 -9.40 -16.85 -8.24
CA ALA A 151 -10.37 -17.95 -8.15
C ALA A 151 -11.29 -18.02 -9.37
N LEU A 152 -11.73 -16.87 -9.91
CA LEU A 152 -12.53 -16.81 -11.14
C LEU A 152 -11.76 -17.40 -12.33
N VAL A 153 -10.50 -16.99 -12.51
CA VAL A 153 -9.63 -17.51 -13.57
C VAL A 153 -9.37 -19.01 -13.37
N ALA A 154 -9.05 -19.43 -12.14
CA ALA A 154 -8.80 -20.83 -11.82
C ALA A 154 -10.02 -21.70 -12.12
N ALA A 155 -11.23 -21.30 -11.71
CA ALA A 155 -12.48 -22.02 -12.00
C ALA A 155 -12.76 -22.07 -13.51
N TRP A 156 -12.64 -20.95 -14.22
CA TRP A 156 -12.90 -20.90 -15.66
C TRP A 156 -11.98 -21.83 -16.45
N VAL A 157 -10.69 -21.91 -16.07
CA VAL A 157 -9.68 -22.77 -16.71
C VAL A 157 -9.80 -24.22 -16.26
N ALA A 158 -10.05 -24.49 -14.99
CA ALA A 158 -10.13 -25.86 -14.45
C ALA A 158 -11.30 -26.66 -15.05
N LEU A 159 -12.40 -25.96 -15.36
CA LEU A 159 -13.55 -26.52 -16.04
C LEU A 159 -13.30 -26.78 -17.55
N ASP A 160 -12.15 -26.39 -18.12
CA ASP A 160 -11.73 -26.77 -19.46
C ASP A 160 -10.93 -28.11 -19.43
N ALA A 161 -11.45 -29.11 -20.13
CA ALA A 161 -10.84 -30.44 -20.22
C ALA A 161 -9.45 -30.43 -20.88
N ARG A 162 -9.15 -29.45 -21.75
CA ARG A 162 -7.89 -29.39 -22.49
C ARG A 162 -6.79 -28.59 -21.79
N ARG A 163 -7.17 -27.66 -20.90
CA ARG A 163 -6.27 -26.65 -20.34
C ARG A 163 -6.20 -26.65 -18.82
N TYR A 164 -6.77 -27.66 -18.16
CA TYR A 164 -6.90 -27.71 -16.70
C TYR A 164 -5.62 -27.35 -15.95
N LEU A 165 -4.44 -27.85 -16.37
CA LEU A 165 -3.13 -27.58 -15.74
C LEU A 165 -2.80 -26.08 -15.59
N TRP A 166 -3.35 -25.22 -16.44
CA TRP A 166 -3.15 -23.77 -16.34
C TRP A 166 -3.84 -23.15 -15.12
N ALA A 167 -4.82 -23.84 -14.50
CA ALA A 167 -5.45 -23.39 -13.26
C ALA A 167 -4.44 -23.32 -12.10
N LEU A 168 -3.39 -24.17 -12.11
CA LEU A 168 -2.34 -24.13 -11.10
C LEU A 168 -1.60 -22.79 -11.08
N LEU A 169 -1.48 -22.11 -12.23
CA LEU A 169 -0.79 -20.83 -12.30
C LEU A 169 -1.53 -19.76 -11.51
N ALA A 170 -2.86 -19.75 -11.58
CA ALA A 170 -3.69 -18.82 -10.81
C ALA A 170 -3.66 -19.13 -9.30
N THR A 171 -3.65 -20.41 -8.91
CA THR A 171 -3.61 -20.81 -7.50
C THR A 171 -2.22 -20.60 -6.87
N VAL A 172 -1.14 -20.85 -7.62
CA VAL A 172 0.24 -20.48 -7.20
C VAL A 172 0.36 -18.96 -7.04
N ALA A 173 -0.15 -18.19 -8.01
CA ALA A 173 -0.09 -16.72 -7.93
C ALA A 173 -0.80 -16.20 -6.67
N PHE A 174 -1.94 -16.78 -6.30
CA PHE A 174 -2.66 -16.37 -5.09
C PHE A 174 -1.87 -16.67 -3.82
N LEU A 175 -1.27 -17.85 -3.72
CA LEU A 175 -0.38 -18.21 -2.61
C LEU A 175 0.84 -17.29 -2.57
N ALA A 176 1.45 -17.01 -3.72
CA ALA A 176 2.62 -16.13 -3.82
C ALA A 176 2.30 -14.72 -3.32
N ILE A 177 1.15 -14.14 -3.69
CA ILE A 177 0.72 -12.83 -3.19
C ILE A 177 0.56 -12.88 -1.66
N GLY A 178 -0.10 -13.91 -1.11
CA GLY A 178 -0.27 -14.07 0.34
C GLY A 178 1.06 -14.20 1.09
N ILE A 179 2.06 -14.89 0.53
CA ILE A 179 3.39 -15.02 1.12
C ILE A 179 4.21 -13.72 0.99
N LEU A 180 4.19 -13.07 -0.18
CA LEU A 180 4.95 -11.86 -0.48
C LEU A 180 4.47 -10.64 0.32
N TRP A 181 3.16 -10.56 0.61
CA TRP A 181 2.56 -9.54 1.48
C TRP A 181 2.40 -10.00 2.94
N GLY A 182 3.01 -11.14 3.30
CA GLY A 182 2.98 -11.74 4.63
C GLY A 182 3.86 -11.02 5.67
N LEU A 183 3.84 -11.52 6.91
CA LEU A 183 4.74 -11.10 8.00
C LEU A 183 6.21 -11.41 7.68
N ASP A 184 7.13 -10.62 8.26
CA ASP A 184 8.59 -10.83 8.14
C ASP A 184 8.99 -12.20 8.71
N GLU A 185 8.49 -12.54 9.90
CA GLU A 185 8.57 -13.88 10.48
C GLU A 185 7.31 -14.70 10.18
N ALA A 186 7.38 -15.54 9.15
CA ALA A 186 6.29 -16.43 8.74
C ALA A 186 6.72 -17.91 8.86
N PRO A 187 6.77 -18.48 10.08
CA PRO A 187 7.22 -19.87 10.29
C PRO A 187 6.32 -20.88 9.54
N LEU A 188 5.08 -20.50 9.24
CA LEU A 188 4.12 -21.31 8.51
C LEU A 188 4.29 -21.26 6.98
N ALA A 189 5.09 -20.34 6.42
CA ALA A 189 5.21 -20.18 4.96
C ALA A 189 5.74 -21.45 4.26
N ALA A 190 6.76 -22.09 4.84
CA ALA A 190 7.30 -23.35 4.33
C ALA A 190 6.26 -24.49 4.40
N ALA A 191 5.51 -24.57 5.51
CA ALA A 191 4.44 -25.56 5.68
C ALA A 191 3.29 -25.35 4.69
N LEU A 192 2.88 -24.10 4.45
CA LEU A 192 1.85 -23.74 3.47
C LEU A 192 2.28 -24.05 2.04
N GLY A 193 3.55 -23.76 1.70
CA GLY A 193 4.13 -24.11 0.39
C GLY A 193 4.20 -25.63 0.15
N ALA A 194 4.66 -26.39 1.14
CA ALA A 194 4.71 -27.85 1.07
C ALA A 194 3.30 -28.47 0.96
N GLY A 195 2.36 -27.98 1.77
CA GLY A 195 0.96 -28.40 1.74
C GLY A 195 0.31 -28.13 0.38
N TYR A 196 0.54 -26.94 -0.20
CA TYR A 196 0.09 -26.61 -1.55
C TYR A 196 0.68 -27.58 -2.59
N GLY A 197 1.98 -27.86 -2.52
CA GLY A 197 2.67 -28.78 -3.42
C GLY A 197 2.04 -30.18 -3.41
N ALA A 198 1.72 -30.71 -2.23
CA ALA A 198 1.05 -32.01 -2.09
C ALA A 198 -0.35 -32.01 -2.73
N ILE A 199 -1.16 -30.97 -2.49
CA ILE A 199 -2.51 -30.84 -3.07
C ILE A 199 -2.43 -30.73 -4.60
N ALA A 200 -1.48 -29.95 -5.13
CA ALA A 200 -1.26 -29.79 -6.57
C ALA A 200 -0.86 -31.10 -7.25
N LEU A 201 0.01 -31.90 -6.63
CA LEU A 201 0.40 -33.22 -7.12
C LEU A 201 -0.79 -34.19 -7.13
N LEU A 202 -1.59 -34.22 -6.06
CA LEU A 202 -2.80 -35.04 -5.97
C LEU A 202 -3.82 -34.66 -7.05
N TRP A 203 -4.04 -33.37 -7.26
CA TRP A 203 -4.93 -32.88 -8.31
C TRP A 203 -4.43 -33.23 -9.71
N ALA A 204 -3.13 -33.05 -9.98
CA ALA A 204 -2.54 -33.41 -11.27
C ALA A 204 -2.64 -34.92 -11.53
N ARG A 205 -2.41 -35.75 -10.51
CA ARG A 205 -2.60 -37.21 -10.58
C ARG A 205 -4.05 -37.57 -10.85
N TRP A 206 -5.00 -36.98 -10.11
CA TRP A 206 -6.43 -37.23 -10.26
C TRP A 206 -6.93 -36.87 -11.66
N ARG A 207 -6.58 -35.68 -12.18
CA ARG A 207 -6.98 -35.26 -13.53
C ARG A 207 -6.36 -36.11 -14.64
N ARG A 208 -5.15 -36.65 -14.44
CA ARG A 208 -4.55 -37.63 -15.36
C ARG A 208 -5.31 -38.96 -15.36
N LEU A 209 -5.71 -39.45 -14.18
CA LEU A 209 -6.50 -40.68 -14.08
C LEU A 209 -7.88 -40.50 -14.71
N GLU A 210 -8.52 -39.36 -14.50
CA GLU A 210 -9.80 -39.04 -15.11
C GLU A 210 -9.70 -38.94 -16.65
N ALA A 211 -8.67 -38.27 -17.16
CA ALA A 211 -8.41 -38.21 -18.60
C ALA A 211 -8.13 -39.60 -19.23
N ARG A 212 -7.55 -40.53 -18.47
CA ARG A 212 -7.35 -41.93 -18.89
C ARG A 212 -8.65 -42.74 -18.87
N ARG A 213 -9.53 -42.50 -17.89
CA ARG A 213 -10.83 -43.19 -17.78
C ARG A 213 -11.82 -42.77 -18.87
N VAL A 214 -11.83 -41.48 -19.22
CA VAL A 214 -12.71 -40.92 -20.24
C VAL A 214 -12.18 -41.16 -21.67
N GLY A 215 -10.87 -41.35 -21.83
CA GLY A 215 -10.21 -41.61 -23.13
C GLY A 215 -10.08 -43.08 -23.50
N GLY A 216 -11.07 -43.91 -23.18
CA GLY A 216 -11.06 -45.35 -23.47
C GLY A 216 -10.76 -45.70 -24.94
N GLU A 217 -9.74 -46.55 -25.12
CA GLU A 217 -9.46 -47.48 -26.23
C GLU A 217 -9.24 -47.00 -27.68
N GLU A 218 -9.70 -45.83 -28.13
CA GLU A 218 -9.61 -45.47 -29.57
C GLU A 218 -8.29 -44.79 -30.03
N PHE A 219 -7.38 -44.44 -29.11
CA PHE A 219 -6.18 -43.65 -29.44
C PHE A 219 -4.84 -44.41 -29.35
N LEU A 220 -4.88 -45.75 -29.23
CA LEU A 220 -3.66 -46.57 -29.09
C LEU A 220 -2.93 -46.84 -30.41
N ALA A 221 -3.49 -46.48 -31.58
CA ALA A 221 -2.88 -46.75 -32.88
C ALA A 221 -1.94 -45.65 -33.41
N ASP A 222 -1.95 -44.43 -32.85
CA ASP A 222 -1.19 -43.28 -33.43
C ASP A 222 -0.32 -42.53 -32.39
N ALA A 223 -0.10 -43.15 -31.22
CA ALA A 223 0.43 -42.49 -30.02
C ALA A 223 1.96 -42.58 -29.82
N SER A 224 2.74 -43.07 -30.80
CA SER A 224 4.20 -43.19 -30.65
C SER A 224 4.95 -41.86 -30.91
N ALA A 225 4.38 -40.93 -31.69
CA ALA A 225 5.04 -39.65 -32.02
C ALA A 225 4.61 -38.45 -31.14
N LEU A 226 3.42 -38.49 -30.52
CA LEU A 226 2.87 -37.40 -29.70
C LEU A 226 3.02 -37.62 -28.18
N GLY A 227 3.42 -38.83 -27.75
CA GLY A 227 3.63 -39.18 -26.35
C GLY A 227 4.77 -38.41 -25.68
N VAL A 228 5.88 -38.19 -26.39
CA VAL A 228 7.07 -37.50 -25.87
C VAL A 228 6.81 -36.00 -25.63
N ARG A 229 5.99 -35.35 -26.48
CA ARG A 229 5.60 -33.93 -26.30
C ARG A 229 4.63 -33.70 -25.14
N ARG A 230 3.82 -34.70 -24.76
CA ARG A 230 2.92 -34.63 -23.60
C ARG A 230 3.62 -34.99 -22.29
N LEU A 231 4.58 -35.91 -22.32
CA LEU A 231 5.49 -36.22 -21.20
C LEU A 231 6.30 -34.99 -20.75
N GLY A 232 6.73 -34.14 -21.69
CA GLY A 232 7.41 -32.88 -21.40
C GLY A 232 6.56 -31.86 -20.62
N SER A 233 5.23 -31.87 -20.75
CA SER A 233 4.33 -30.94 -20.03
C SER A 233 4.10 -31.34 -18.56
N ALA A 234 4.04 -32.64 -18.30
CA ALA A 234 3.91 -33.22 -16.98
C ALA A 234 5.17 -33.06 -16.13
N ALA A 235 6.32 -33.37 -16.75
CA ALA A 235 7.63 -33.11 -16.16
C ALA A 235 7.90 -31.60 -16.07
N GLY A 236 7.45 -30.81 -17.04
CA GLY A 236 7.56 -29.35 -17.05
C GLY A 236 6.80 -28.67 -15.91
N VAL A 237 5.61 -29.14 -15.52
CA VAL A 237 4.86 -28.58 -14.38
C VAL A 237 5.49 -28.96 -13.04
N VAL A 238 6.00 -30.20 -12.90
CA VAL A 238 6.74 -30.60 -11.69
C VAL A 238 8.07 -29.85 -11.61
N ALA A 239 8.75 -29.64 -12.74
CA ALA A 239 9.96 -28.82 -12.82
C ALA A 239 9.67 -27.33 -12.57
N LEU A 240 8.52 -26.80 -13.00
CA LEU A 240 8.12 -25.42 -12.72
C LEU A 240 7.72 -25.23 -11.26
N ALA A 241 7.05 -26.22 -10.65
CA ALA A 241 6.72 -26.21 -9.22
C ALA A 241 7.97 -26.37 -8.35
N ALA A 242 8.89 -27.27 -8.75
CA ALA A 242 10.20 -27.43 -8.10
C ALA A 242 11.09 -26.20 -8.32
N ALA A 243 11.07 -25.59 -9.51
CA ALA A 243 11.79 -24.35 -9.79
C ALA A 243 11.17 -23.17 -9.02
N ALA A 244 9.85 -23.08 -8.89
CA ALA A 244 9.20 -22.07 -8.05
C ALA A 244 9.54 -22.27 -6.56
N ALA A 245 9.61 -23.52 -6.09
CA ALA A 245 10.05 -23.84 -4.73
C ALA A 245 11.54 -23.54 -4.51
N LEU A 246 12.40 -23.84 -5.49
CA LEU A 246 13.84 -23.55 -5.45
C LEU A 246 14.15 -22.05 -5.58
N LEU A 247 13.40 -21.32 -6.42
CA LEU A 247 13.48 -19.86 -6.54
C LEU A 247 12.89 -19.15 -5.32
N ALA A 248 11.92 -19.75 -4.64
CA ALA A 248 11.42 -19.27 -3.35
C ALA A 248 12.31 -19.68 -2.17
N SER A 249 13.23 -20.63 -2.33
CA SER A 249 14.07 -21.15 -1.24
C SER A 249 14.92 -20.08 -0.54
N PRO A 250 15.54 -19.09 -1.23
CA PRO A 250 16.24 -17.99 -0.56
C PRO A 250 15.28 -17.06 0.20
N LEU A 251 14.02 -16.97 -0.23
CA LEU A 251 12.96 -16.18 0.41
C LEU A 251 12.27 -16.91 1.57
N LEU A 252 12.52 -18.22 1.71
CA LEU A 252 11.92 -19.13 2.70
C LEU A 252 12.95 -19.66 3.71
N GLY A 253 14.21 -19.23 3.61
CA GLY A 253 15.30 -19.68 4.49
C GLY A 253 15.20 -19.07 5.88
N ALA A 254 15.24 -19.91 6.92
CA ALA A 254 15.12 -19.55 8.32
C ALA A 254 16.37 -18.84 8.92
N GLY A 255 17.13 -18.08 8.13
CA GLY A 255 18.38 -17.47 8.63
C GLY A 255 19.14 -16.53 7.70
N ALA A 256 18.59 -16.11 6.57
CA ALA A 256 19.20 -15.09 5.71
C ALA A 256 18.16 -14.04 5.31
N ASP A 257 18.55 -12.76 5.32
CA ASP A 257 17.75 -11.57 5.01
C ASP A 257 16.68 -11.82 3.92
N ARG A 258 15.44 -12.05 4.35
CA ARG A 258 14.30 -12.21 3.44
C ARG A 258 13.95 -10.86 2.82
N HIS A 259 13.94 -10.78 1.49
CA HIS A 259 13.51 -9.58 0.76
C HIS A 259 11.97 -9.52 0.67
N VAL A 260 11.36 -8.70 1.52
CA VAL A 260 9.94 -8.34 1.44
C VAL A 260 9.80 -7.00 0.72
N LEU A 261 8.88 -6.87 -0.24
CA LEU A 261 8.64 -5.62 -0.99
C LEU A 261 8.34 -4.40 -0.08
N ARG A 262 7.86 -4.66 1.14
CA ARG A 262 7.64 -3.66 2.20
C ARG A 262 8.93 -2.91 2.61
N ARG A 263 10.10 -3.55 2.54
CA ARG A 263 11.39 -2.97 2.96
C ARG A 263 11.87 -1.84 2.03
N THR A 264 11.28 -1.71 0.84
CA THR A 264 11.71 -0.78 -0.22
C THR A 264 10.79 0.43 -0.47
N VAL A 265 9.60 0.51 0.17
CA VAL A 265 8.54 1.49 -0.22
C VAL A 265 8.21 2.53 0.85
N GLN A 266 8.96 2.62 1.95
CA GLN A 266 8.81 3.74 2.90
C GLN A 266 10.05 4.63 2.87
N PRO A 267 9.90 5.96 2.70
CA PRO A 267 10.85 6.88 3.29
C PRO A 267 10.79 6.64 4.81
N PRO A 268 11.86 6.19 5.46
CA PRO A 268 11.87 6.09 6.91
C PRO A 268 11.49 7.45 7.51
N LEU A 269 10.73 7.45 8.62
CA LEU A 269 10.48 8.67 9.39
C LEU A 269 11.85 9.26 9.74
N ASN A 270 12.21 10.37 9.10
CA ASN A 270 13.47 11.01 9.36
C ASN A 270 13.30 11.92 10.58
N LEU A 271 13.76 11.46 11.74
CA LEU A 271 13.68 12.24 12.98
C LEU A 271 14.47 13.56 12.90
N GLN A 272 15.43 13.67 11.97
CA GLN A 272 16.18 14.91 11.72
C GLN A 272 15.32 16.03 11.11
N ASP A 273 14.16 15.70 10.55
CA ASP A 273 13.22 16.69 10.02
C ASP A 273 12.46 17.42 11.14
N TYR A 274 12.55 16.91 12.38
CA TYR A 274 11.84 17.44 13.55
C TYR A 274 12.83 17.95 14.60
N ALA A 275 12.50 19.08 15.23
CA ALA A 275 13.28 19.59 16.35
C ALA A 275 13.21 18.62 17.54
N SER A 276 14.34 18.42 18.22
CA SER A 276 14.38 17.63 19.44
C SER A 276 13.47 18.27 20.50
N PRO A 277 12.62 17.48 21.19
CA PRO A 277 11.73 17.98 22.23
C PRO A 277 12.45 18.83 23.29
N LEU A 278 13.67 18.44 23.71
CA LEU A 278 14.39 19.17 24.75
C LEU A 278 14.71 20.62 24.39
N THR A 279 14.83 20.94 23.09
CA THR A 279 15.10 22.30 22.64
C THR A 279 13.95 23.28 22.92
N SER A 280 12.73 22.77 23.15
CA SER A 280 11.59 23.61 23.53
C SER A 280 11.50 23.85 25.04
N TYR A 281 12.35 23.24 25.88
CA TYR A 281 12.24 23.33 27.34
C TYR A 281 12.22 24.79 27.83
N ARG A 282 13.23 25.60 27.47
CA ARG A 282 13.33 27.01 27.89
C ARG A 282 12.11 27.84 27.45
N TYR A 283 11.60 27.60 26.23
CA TYR A 283 10.39 28.27 25.74
C TYR A 283 9.16 27.89 26.58
N LEU A 284 8.98 26.60 26.88
CA LEU A 284 7.85 26.13 27.67
C LEU A 284 7.88 26.70 29.09
N GLU A 285 9.05 26.66 29.73
CA GLU A 285 9.21 27.10 31.12
C GLU A 285 9.15 28.62 31.30
N VAL A 286 9.69 29.40 30.36
CA VAL A 286 9.84 30.86 30.53
C VAL A 286 8.75 31.63 29.78
N ASP A 287 8.57 31.35 28.50
CA ASP A 287 7.67 32.12 27.62
C ASP A 287 6.22 31.62 27.73
N ALA A 288 6.02 30.30 27.84
CA ALA A 288 4.70 29.68 27.96
C ALA A 288 4.30 29.35 29.40
N LYS A 289 4.99 29.94 30.40
CA LYS A 289 4.83 29.61 31.82
C LYS A 289 3.37 29.68 32.31
N ASP A 290 2.65 30.73 31.90
CA ASP A 290 1.28 31.02 32.33
C ASP A 290 0.23 30.48 31.33
N LEU A 291 0.69 29.87 30.23
CA LEU A 291 -0.18 29.36 29.17
C LEU A 291 -0.60 27.93 29.49
N THR A 292 -1.90 27.66 29.46
CA THR A 292 -2.43 26.30 29.53
C THR A 292 -2.13 25.57 28.22
N LEU A 293 -1.08 24.74 28.25
CA LEU A 293 -0.60 23.97 27.11
C LEU A 293 -1.64 22.90 26.72
N PHE A 294 -2.11 22.14 27.70
CA PHE A 294 -3.14 21.13 27.53
C PHE A 294 -3.80 20.78 28.86
N THR A 295 -4.98 20.19 28.79
CA THR A 295 -5.71 19.70 29.96
C THR A 295 -5.71 18.18 29.93
N VAL A 296 -5.24 17.55 31.01
CA VAL A 296 -5.20 16.09 31.15
C VAL A 296 -6.18 15.63 32.21
N SER A 297 -6.92 14.56 31.92
CA SER A 297 -7.82 13.90 32.87
C SER A 297 -7.52 12.41 32.96
N GLY A 298 -7.72 11.83 34.15
CA GLY A 298 -7.38 10.42 34.44
C GLY A 298 -5.92 10.19 34.88
N LEU A 299 -5.16 11.26 35.15
CA LEU A 299 -3.79 11.17 35.69
C LEU A 299 -3.85 10.80 37.19
N PRO A 300 -3.21 9.70 37.63
CA PRO A 300 -3.15 9.37 39.04
C PRO A 300 -2.31 10.37 39.84
N ALA A 301 -2.58 10.48 41.15
CA ALA A 301 -1.83 11.35 42.04
C ALA A 301 -0.32 11.00 42.01
N GLY A 302 0.51 12.02 41.81
CA GLY A 302 1.98 11.87 41.72
C GLY A 302 2.51 11.28 40.41
N ALA A 303 1.65 11.02 39.41
CA ALA A 303 2.10 10.57 38.09
C ALA A 303 2.61 11.73 37.23
N ARG A 304 3.61 11.45 36.39
CA ARG A 304 4.19 12.41 35.43
C ARG A 304 3.60 12.20 34.05
N VAL A 305 3.34 13.29 33.32
CA VAL A 305 2.95 13.24 31.90
C VAL A 305 4.22 13.32 31.05
N ARG A 306 4.61 12.22 30.43
CA ARG A 306 5.76 12.19 29.52
C ARG A 306 5.40 12.82 28.17
N LEU A 307 6.29 13.66 27.65
CA LEU A 307 6.22 14.17 26.29
C LEU A 307 7.11 13.34 25.35
N ALA A 308 8.40 13.22 25.69
CA ALA A 308 9.35 12.46 24.88
C ALA A 308 10.56 12.01 25.69
N THR A 309 11.19 10.93 25.21
CA THR A 309 12.39 10.34 25.79
C THR A 309 13.52 10.40 24.78
N MET A 310 14.67 10.94 25.19
CA MET A 310 15.82 11.18 24.34
C MET A 310 17.03 10.40 24.90
N ASP A 311 17.75 9.72 24.03
CA ASP A 311 18.80 8.76 24.37
C ASP A 311 20.05 8.86 23.47
N ALA A 312 20.00 9.65 22.40
CA ALA A 312 21.15 10.02 21.59
C ALA A 312 21.63 11.44 21.94
N TYR A 313 22.94 11.64 21.88
CA TYR A 313 23.56 12.95 22.06
C TYR A 313 24.70 13.13 21.07
N ASP A 314 24.65 14.22 20.31
CA ASP A 314 25.61 14.52 19.25
C ASP A 314 26.63 15.62 19.64
N GLY A 315 26.65 16.06 20.90
CA GLY A 315 27.46 17.20 21.34
C GLY A 315 26.81 18.57 21.14
N ARG A 316 25.65 18.65 20.47
CA ARG A 316 24.87 19.88 20.32
C ARG A 316 23.48 19.73 20.93
N VAL A 317 22.81 18.62 20.63
CA VAL A 317 21.44 18.34 21.01
C VAL A 317 21.31 16.91 21.52
N TYR A 318 20.52 16.74 22.58
CA TYR A 318 20.04 15.45 23.06
C TYR A 318 18.75 15.14 22.29
N SER A 319 18.71 14.05 21.52
CA SER A 319 17.61 13.74 20.59
C SER A 319 17.05 12.34 20.81
N VAL A 320 15.86 12.10 20.28
CA VAL A 320 15.29 10.76 20.19
C VAL A 320 16.06 9.99 19.12
N ALA A 321 16.70 8.89 19.47
CA ALA A 321 17.46 8.11 18.50
C ALA A 321 16.55 7.25 17.63
N ASP A 322 16.92 7.12 16.35
CA ASP A 322 16.25 6.23 15.41
C ASP A 322 16.65 4.75 15.63
N ALA A 323 17.86 4.53 16.16
CA ALA A 323 18.48 3.21 16.30
C ALA A 323 17.95 2.37 17.49
N SER A 324 17.36 2.99 18.51
CA SER A 324 16.99 2.33 19.77
C SER A 324 15.58 1.70 19.75
N ALA A 325 15.22 1.09 18.61
CA ALA A 325 13.90 0.57 18.21
C ALA A 325 13.05 1.65 17.50
N GLY A 326 13.21 1.67 16.17
CA GLY A 326 12.60 2.65 15.27
C GLY A 326 11.12 2.86 15.50
N PHE A 327 10.69 4.09 15.27
CA PHE A 327 9.29 4.49 15.36
C PHE A 327 8.42 3.59 14.48
N VAL A 328 7.44 2.94 15.10
CA VAL A 328 6.46 2.12 14.40
C VAL A 328 5.14 2.87 14.28
N ARG A 329 4.50 2.80 13.12
CA ARG A 329 3.12 3.27 12.99
C ARG A 329 2.20 2.38 13.84
N ILE A 330 1.47 3.01 14.75
CA ILE A 330 0.49 2.31 15.60
C ILE A 330 -0.92 2.81 15.29
N GLY A 331 -1.88 1.88 15.25
CA GLY A 331 -3.30 2.21 15.19
C GLY A 331 -3.89 2.44 16.59
N GLU A 332 -5.22 2.41 16.69
CA GLU A 332 -5.96 2.69 17.93
C GLU A 332 -5.69 1.69 19.08
N ARG A 333 -5.10 0.52 18.81
CA ARG A 333 -4.76 -0.49 19.81
C ARG A 333 -3.43 -1.18 19.45
N THR A 334 -2.52 -1.26 20.41
CA THR A 334 -1.26 -2.01 20.32
C THR A 334 -1.34 -3.27 21.18
N GLY A 335 -0.88 -4.39 20.63
CA GLY A 335 -0.85 -5.69 21.31
C GLY A 335 0.34 -5.82 22.26
N GLY A 336 0.45 -4.96 23.27
CA GLY A 336 1.46 -5.05 24.34
C GLY A 336 0.99 -5.94 25.50
N ARG A 337 1.92 -6.69 26.11
CA ARG A 337 1.69 -7.57 27.28
C ARG A 337 2.50 -7.12 28.51
N SER A 338 2.69 -5.83 28.69
CA SER A 338 3.38 -5.32 29.89
C SER A 338 2.48 -5.42 31.13
N VAL A 339 3.09 -5.66 32.28
CA VAL A 339 2.42 -5.79 33.58
C VAL A 339 2.44 -4.44 34.29
N GLY A 340 1.30 -3.97 34.78
CA GLY A 340 1.18 -2.71 35.53
C GLY A 340 -0.28 -2.28 35.68
N THR A 341 -0.50 -1.05 36.16
CA THR A 341 -1.84 -0.51 36.38
C THR A 341 -2.35 0.14 35.09
N PRO A 342 -3.44 -0.35 34.47
CA PRO A 342 -4.03 0.30 33.31
C PRO A 342 -4.57 1.68 33.69
N ALA A 343 -4.26 2.68 32.88
CA ALA A 343 -4.80 4.03 33.01
C ALA A 343 -5.16 4.57 31.63
N THR A 344 -6.20 5.40 31.56
CA THR A 344 -6.59 6.11 30.35
C THR A 344 -6.46 7.60 30.62
N LEU A 345 -5.58 8.26 29.87
CA LEU A 345 -5.41 9.71 29.92
C LEU A 345 -6.21 10.33 28.78
N ALA A 346 -7.13 11.23 29.08
CA ALA A 346 -7.77 12.06 28.07
C ALA A 346 -7.13 13.45 28.07
N VAL A 347 -6.51 13.80 26.95
CA VAL A 347 -5.76 15.04 26.74
C VAL A 347 -6.53 15.93 25.76
N THR A 348 -6.75 17.17 26.15
CA THR A 348 -7.30 18.23 25.28
C THR A 348 -6.24 19.30 25.10
N VAL A 349 -5.85 19.54 23.86
CA VAL A 349 -4.76 20.45 23.48
C VAL A 349 -5.25 21.89 23.53
N GLY A 350 -4.57 22.71 24.32
CA GLY A 350 -4.78 24.16 24.44
C GLY A 350 -3.76 24.92 23.58
N GLU A 351 -2.88 25.69 24.20
CA GLU A 351 -1.86 26.48 23.51
C GLU A 351 -0.62 25.67 23.07
N TYR A 352 -0.61 24.35 23.31
CA TYR A 352 0.47 23.48 22.84
C TYR A 352 0.38 23.22 21.32
N ALA A 353 1.50 23.43 20.63
CA ALA A 353 1.67 23.06 19.23
C ALA A 353 2.98 22.29 19.05
N GLY A 354 2.90 21.14 18.38
CA GLY A 354 4.07 20.28 18.19
C GLY A 354 3.75 18.96 17.52
N VAL A 355 4.78 18.18 17.22
CA VAL A 355 4.64 16.82 16.65
C VAL A 355 4.66 15.73 17.72
N TRP A 356 5.14 16.05 18.92
CA TRP A 356 5.24 15.14 20.06
C TRP A 356 3.95 15.17 20.87
N LEU A 357 3.42 14.00 21.26
CA LEU A 357 2.16 13.94 22.01
C LEU A 357 2.41 13.73 23.50
N PRO A 358 1.86 14.60 24.38
CA PRO A 358 1.75 14.33 25.80
C PRO A 358 1.02 13.01 26.09
N GLY A 359 1.50 12.24 27.07
CA GLY A 359 0.93 10.95 27.47
C GLY A 359 1.77 9.74 27.06
N GLY A 360 3.07 9.94 26.79
CA GLY A 360 4.01 8.85 26.54
C GLY A 360 4.17 7.87 27.72
N GLY A 361 4.74 6.69 27.45
CA GLY A 361 4.83 5.58 28.41
C GLY A 361 4.72 4.21 27.74
N ASP A 362 4.23 3.21 28.49
CA ASP A 362 3.78 1.95 27.90
C ASP A 362 2.38 2.13 27.28
N VAL A 363 2.33 2.68 26.07
CA VAL A 363 1.09 3.02 25.37
C VAL A 363 0.46 1.78 24.73
N ARG A 364 -0.81 1.54 25.08
CA ARG A 364 -1.67 0.46 24.55
C ARG A 364 -2.59 0.90 23.41
N GLY A 365 -2.70 2.19 23.17
CA GLY A 365 -3.51 2.72 22.08
C GLY A 365 -3.71 4.22 22.20
N VAL A 366 -3.99 4.87 21.08
CA VAL A 366 -4.34 6.28 21.03
C VAL A 366 -5.58 6.45 20.17
N ARG A 367 -6.60 7.13 20.69
CA ARG A 367 -7.82 7.50 19.94
C ARG A 367 -7.89 8.99 19.80
N PHE A 368 -7.90 9.49 18.57
CA PHE A 368 -8.07 10.91 18.28
C PHE A 368 -9.54 11.27 18.14
N ALA A 369 -9.90 12.49 18.51
CA ALA A 369 -11.23 13.07 18.36
C ALA A 369 -11.14 14.41 17.62
N GLY A 370 -12.22 14.78 16.93
CA GLY A 370 -12.33 16.04 16.19
C GLY A 370 -12.09 15.92 14.68
N ALA A 371 -12.05 17.07 13.99
CA ALA A 371 -12.02 17.14 12.53
C ALA A 371 -10.71 16.59 11.92
N ARG A 372 -9.59 16.67 12.65
CA ARG A 372 -8.25 16.21 12.22
C ARG A 372 -7.89 14.80 12.69
N ALA A 373 -8.82 14.10 13.36
CA ALA A 373 -8.57 12.79 13.96
C ALA A 373 -8.05 11.75 12.95
N GLY A 374 -8.60 11.73 11.73
CA GLY A 374 -8.16 10.83 10.66
C GLY A 374 -6.70 11.07 10.27
N SER A 375 -6.32 12.32 9.98
CA SER A 375 -4.94 12.66 9.61
C SER A 375 -3.94 12.41 10.73
N GLN A 376 -4.34 12.61 11.99
CA GLN A 376 -3.48 12.38 13.15
C GLN A 376 -3.27 10.90 13.43
N ALA A 377 -4.34 10.10 13.34
CA ALA A 377 -4.27 8.64 13.44
C ALA A 377 -3.43 8.04 12.30
N ASP A 378 -3.63 8.51 11.06
CA ASP A 378 -2.92 8.02 9.88
C ASP A 378 -1.42 8.38 9.89
N SER A 379 -1.00 9.34 10.71
CA SER A 379 0.39 9.77 10.83
C SER A 379 1.01 9.51 12.21
N LEU A 380 0.34 8.73 13.06
CA LEU A 380 0.82 8.38 14.39
C LEU A 380 1.95 7.35 14.32
N HIS A 381 3.03 7.67 15.01
CA HIS A 381 4.19 6.82 15.22
C HIS A 381 4.46 6.70 16.72
N PHE A 382 4.93 5.54 17.15
CA PHE A 382 5.26 5.25 18.54
C PHE A 382 6.62 4.58 18.62
N ASN A 383 7.44 5.04 19.55
CA ASN A 383 8.67 4.37 19.95
C ASN A 383 8.38 3.57 21.24
N PRO A 384 8.33 2.22 21.18
CA PRO A 384 8.05 1.37 22.34
C PRO A 384 9.18 1.35 23.37
N TYR A 385 10.43 1.61 22.96
CA TYR A 385 11.57 1.65 23.87
C TYR A 385 11.58 2.93 24.71
N GLY A 386 11.40 4.07 24.05
CA GLY A 386 11.33 5.39 24.69
C GLY A 386 9.95 5.72 25.28
N GLY A 387 8.91 4.98 24.91
CA GLY A 387 7.53 5.32 25.25
C GLY A 387 7.13 6.71 24.71
N THR A 388 7.53 7.04 23.49
CA THR A 388 7.32 8.38 22.89
C THR A 388 6.34 8.30 21.73
N LEU A 389 5.38 9.22 21.69
CA LEU A 389 4.37 9.33 20.64
C LEU A 389 4.68 10.53 19.74
N LEU A 390 4.60 10.34 18.42
CA LEU A 390 4.82 11.37 17.42
C LEU A 390 3.75 11.30 16.35
N THR A 391 3.16 12.43 15.97
CA THR A 391 2.26 12.54 14.80
C THR A 391 2.82 13.55 13.80
N THR A 392 3.04 13.13 12.56
CA THR A 392 3.62 14.03 11.54
C THR A 392 2.62 15.10 11.08
N ALA A 393 1.32 14.91 11.33
CA ALA A 393 0.30 15.95 11.13
C ALA A 393 0.35 17.07 12.19
N GLY A 394 1.09 16.85 13.28
CA GLY A 394 1.11 17.73 14.44
C GLY A 394 -0.19 17.74 15.25
N VAL A 395 -0.11 18.32 16.43
CA VAL A 395 -1.26 18.70 17.26
C VAL A 395 -1.31 20.23 17.37
N ALA A 396 -2.53 20.78 17.46
CA ALA A 396 -2.72 22.19 17.76
C ALA A 396 -4.00 22.40 18.60
N THR A 397 -4.24 23.65 18.98
CA THR A 397 -5.37 24.07 19.80
C THR A 397 -6.70 23.50 19.33
N GLY A 398 -7.43 22.91 20.28
CA GLY A 398 -8.75 22.31 20.05
C GLY A 398 -8.72 20.83 19.65
N ASP A 399 -7.55 20.23 19.42
CA ASP A 399 -7.45 18.78 19.26
C ASP A 399 -7.67 18.05 20.59
N ALA A 400 -8.25 16.87 20.53
CA ALA A 400 -8.42 16.01 21.69
C ALA A 400 -8.08 14.58 21.36
N TYR A 401 -7.45 13.87 22.30
CA TYR A 401 -7.13 12.47 22.14
C TYR A 401 -7.11 11.74 23.48
N GLN A 402 -7.31 10.43 23.42
CA GLN A 402 -7.24 9.52 24.57
C GLN A 402 -6.07 8.57 24.38
N VAL A 403 -5.21 8.49 25.39
CA VAL A 403 -4.10 7.55 25.44
C VAL A 403 -4.41 6.49 26.47
N ASP A 404 -4.54 5.25 26.01
CA ASP A 404 -4.59 4.08 26.87
C ASP A 404 -3.15 3.68 27.18
N LEU A 405 -2.75 3.66 28.44
CA LEU A 405 -1.39 3.34 28.86
C LEU A 405 -1.37 2.45 30.09
N VAL A 406 -0.20 1.88 30.37
CA VAL A 406 0.06 1.14 31.61
C VAL A 406 1.14 1.87 32.39
N LEU A 407 0.80 2.23 33.63
CA LEU A 407 1.75 2.85 34.54
C LEU A 407 2.61 1.76 35.20
N PRO A 408 3.95 1.90 35.17
CA PRO A 408 4.83 0.95 35.83
C PRO A 408 4.61 0.98 37.35
N SER A 409 4.49 -0.21 37.95
CA SER A 409 4.42 -0.37 39.40
C SER A 409 5.84 -0.38 39.96
N LEU A 410 6.38 0.79 40.30
CA LEU A 410 7.70 0.88 40.93
C LEU A 410 7.64 0.40 42.40
N PRO A 411 8.62 -0.40 42.86
CA PRO A 411 8.71 -0.78 44.27
C PRO A 411 9.00 0.44 45.15
N ALA A 412 8.47 0.45 46.38
CA ALA A 412 8.62 1.57 47.33
C ALA A 412 10.08 1.84 47.73
N ALA A 413 10.95 0.83 47.66
CA ALA A 413 12.39 0.98 47.85
C ALA A 413 13.14 0.04 46.89
N VAL A 414 14.15 0.57 46.22
CA VAL A 414 15.06 -0.20 45.37
C VAL A 414 16.30 -0.57 46.20
N PRO A 415 16.69 -1.85 46.28
CA PRO A 415 17.91 -2.26 47.00
C PRO A 415 19.17 -1.61 46.41
N GLU A 416 20.12 -1.21 47.25
CA GLU A 416 21.42 -0.67 46.79
C GLU A 416 22.19 -1.63 45.89
N THR A 417 21.94 -2.94 46.03
CA THR A 417 22.55 -4.01 45.23
C THR A 417 21.89 -4.22 43.87
N ALA A 418 20.91 -3.39 43.49
CA ALA A 418 20.21 -3.52 42.22
C ALA A 418 21.17 -3.35 41.03
N GLN A 419 21.11 -4.29 40.10
CA GLN A 419 21.92 -4.27 38.89
C GLN A 419 21.22 -3.50 37.78
N VAL A 420 22.02 -2.77 37.00
CA VAL A 420 21.55 -2.08 35.80
C VAL A 420 21.17 -3.11 34.74
N ALA A 421 20.01 -2.93 34.12
CA ALA A 421 19.57 -3.78 33.03
C ALA A 421 20.31 -3.42 31.75
N PRO A 422 20.68 -4.42 30.91
CA PRO A 422 21.28 -4.14 29.62
C PRO A 422 20.27 -3.38 28.75
N ALA A 423 20.69 -2.23 28.23
CA ALA A 423 19.88 -1.37 27.40
C ALA A 423 20.68 -0.92 26.19
N SER A 424 20.07 -0.99 25.00
CA SER A 424 20.68 -0.46 23.78
C SER A 424 20.67 1.06 23.86
N ALA A 425 21.83 1.67 24.06
CA ALA A 425 22.01 3.11 24.07
C ALA A 425 22.95 3.50 22.91
N PRO A 426 22.54 4.38 21.97
CA PRO A 426 23.38 4.85 20.87
C PRO A 426 24.67 5.48 21.39
N ALA A 427 25.82 5.34 20.72
CA ALA A 427 27.07 5.93 21.21
C ALA A 427 26.95 7.45 21.45
N LEU A 428 27.57 7.94 22.52
CA LEU A 428 27.70 9.38 22.76
C LEU A 428 28.74 9.96 21.81
N GLU A 429 28.43 11.09 21.16
CA GLU A 429 29.40 11.81 20.34
C GLU A 429 29.82 13.12 20.99
N ARG A 430 31.09 13.52 20.76
CA ARG A 430 31.60 14.87 21.08
C ARG A 430 31.38 15.29 22.54
N VAL A 431 31.48 14.35 23.49
CA VAL A 431 31.37 14.62 24.92
C VAL A 431 32.71 15.12 25.47
N PRO A 432 32.77 16.31 26.11
CA PRO A 432 34.01 16.84 26.66
C PRO A 432 34.56 16.03 27.85
N ASP A 433 35.89 15.93 27.94
CA ASP A 433 36.59 15.16 28.98
C ASP A 433 36.27 15.62 30.41
N VAL A 434 35.93 16.91 30.59
CA VAL A 434 35.52 17.45 31.89
C VAL A 434 34.32 16.69 32.45
N ILE A 435 33.40 16.21 31.61
CA ILE A 435 32.21 15.47 32.05
C ILE A 435 32.61 14.12 32.62
N ALA A 436 33.51 13.39 31.96
CA ALA A 436 33.98 12.09 32.44
C ALA A 436 34.78 12.23 33.75
N LYS A 437 35.65 13.25 33.83
CA LYS A 437 36.42 13.55 35.04
C LYS A 437 35.49 13.91 36.20
N THR A 438 34.57 14.85 36.01
CA THR A 438 33.60 15.26 37.03
C THR A 438 32.69 14.09 37.43
N ALA A 439 32.30 13.22 36.51
CA ALA A 439 31.51 12.03 36.83
C ALA A 439 32.25 11.11 37.83
N THR A 440 33.55 10.88 37.61
CA THR A 440 34.38 10.05 38.50
C THR A 440 34.60 10.74 39.84
N ASP A 441 34.91 12.04 39.82
CA ASP A 441 35.16 12.82 41.05
C ASP A 441 33.91 12.89 41.96
N LEU A 442 32.71 13.05 41.37
CA LEU A 442 31.45 13.14 42.11
C LEU A 442 30.88 11.78 42.53
N ALA A 443 31.07 10.74 41.71
CA ALA A 443 30.65 9.39 42.07
C ALA A 443 31.53 8.79 43.18
N GLY A 444 32.80 9.20 43.25
CA GLY A 444 33.76 8.75 44.27
C GLY A 444 33.88 7.23 44.36
N ASP A 445 34.07 6.73 45.59
CA ASP A 445 34.20 5.29 45.89
C ASP A 445 32.83 4.59 46.13
N ALA A 446 31.74 5.13 45.58
CA ALA A 446 30.40 4.59 45.81
C ALA A 446 30.28 3.13 45.35
N ALA A 447 29.77 2.27 46.24
CA ALA A 447 29.67 0.83 46.02
C ALA A 447 28.46 0.45 45.14
N GLY A 448 28.60 0.62 43.82
CA GLY A 448 27.66 0.11 42.80
C GLY A 448 26.87 1.19 42.06
N PRO A 449 26.17 0.83 40.95
CA PRO A 449 25.59 1.81 40.04
C PRO A 449 24.51 2.71 40.64
N LEU A 450 23.65 2.19 41.53
CA LEU A 450 22.60 2.99 42.17
C LEU A 450 23.20 4.02 43.13
N ALA A 451 24.19 3.62 43.93
CA ALA A 451 24.91 4.51 44.84
C ALA A 451 25.66 5.61 44.08
N GLN A 452 26.30 5.26 42.95
CA GLN A 452 26.94 6.23 42.06
C GLN A 452 25.94 7.26 41.51
N LEU A 453 24.78 6.82 41.01
CA LEU A 453 23.74 7.72 40.50
C LEU A 453 23.19 8.65 41.58
N ARG A 454 22.95 8.14 42.80
CA ARG A 454 22.49 8.99 43.92
C ARG A 454 23.55 9.98 44.38
N ALA A 455 24.83 9.60 44.34
CA ALA A 455 25.93 10.52 44.62
C ALA A 455 25.97 11.66 43.59
N LEU A 456 25.83 11.33 42.30
CA LEU A 456 25.72 12.34 41.23
C LEU A 456 24.50 13.24 41.43
N GLU A 457 23.31 12.67 41.69
CA GLU A 457 22.08 13.43 41.93
C GLU A 457 22.24 14.39 43.12
N THR A 458 22.77 13.92 44.24
CA THR A 458 22.99 14.72 45.44
C THR A 458 23.97 15.86 45.20
N ALA A 459 25.08 15.58 44.49
CA ALA A 459 26.08 16.59 44.17
C ALA A 459 25.55 17.68 43.22
N LEU A 460 24.76 17.29 42.21
CA LEU A 460 24.15 18.22 41.26
C LEU A 460 23.08 19.10 41.94
N ARG A 461 22.25 18.51 42.81
CA ARG A 461 21.25 19.23 43.62
C ARG A 461 21.83 20.28 44.57
N ALA A 462 23.11 20.18 44.92
CA ALA A 462 23.78 21.16 45.77
C ALA A 462 24.07 22.50 45.05
N GLY A 463 23.91 22.55 43.73
CA GLY A 463 24.08 23.75 42.92
C GLY A 463 22.97 24.80 43.08
N TYR A 464 22.84 25.66 42.07
CA TYR A 464 21.85 26.72 42.00
C TYR A 464 20.99 26.62 40.74
N TYR A 465 19.70 26.88 40.91
CA TYR A 465 18.74 26.90 39.82
C TYR A 465 18.69 28.29 39.15
N SER A 466 18.73 28.33 37.82
CA SER A 466 18.42 29.51 37.01
C SER A 466 17.95 29.11 35.60
N ASN A 467 16.74 29.57 35.25
CA ASN A 467 16.19 29.53 33.89
C ASN A 467 16.69 30.68 32.98
N GLY A 468 17.70 31.43 33.45
CA GLY A 468 18.31 32.54 32.72
C GLY A 468 17.50 33.83 32.62
N ALA A 469 16.32 33.92 33.24
CA ALA A 469 15.56 35.18 33.34
C ALA A 469 16.35 36.27 34.10
N ASP A 470 17.23 35.86 35.00
CA ASP A 470 18.16 36.69 35.77
C ASP A 470 19.50 36.95 35.05
N GLY A 471 19.69 36.38 33.86
CA GLY A 471 20.93 36.45 33.08
C GLY A 471 22.08 35.58 33.62
N SER A 472 21.86 34.76 34.66
CA SER A 472 22.92 33.95 35.27
C SER A 472 23.17 32.62 34.55
N SER A 473 22.23 32.17 33.71
CA SER A 473 22.32 30.92 32.93
C SER A 473 22.02 31.12 31.43
N ARG A 474 22.98 30.74 30.58
CA ARG A 474 22.79 30.67 29.11
C ARG A 474 21.88 29.49 28.75
N ALA A 475 21.04 29.61 27.72
CA ALA A 475 20.18 28.54 27.22
C ALA A 475 20.92 27.43 26.45
N GLY A 476 20.28 26.26 26.36
CA GLY A 476 20.77 25.11 25.59
C GLY A 476 21.59 24.10 26.40
N HIS A 477 21.89 22.98 25.75
CA HIS A 477 22.62 21.83 26.31
C HIS A 477 23.74 21.33 25.38
N THR A 478 24.38 22.25 24.67
CA THR A 478 25.57 21.94 23.86
C THR A 478 26.72 21.45 24.74
N ALA A 479 27.66 20.70 24.16
CA ALA A 479 28.82 20.18 24.88
C ALA A 479 29.62 21.30 25.54
N GLU A 480 29.80 22.43 24.86
CA GLU A 480 30.43 23.63 25.42
C GLU A 480 29.63 24.20 26.60
N ARG A 481 28.30 24.27 26.48
CA ARG A 481 27.45 24.81 27.55
C ARG A 481 27.51 23.97 28.81
N ILE A 482 27.40 22.65 28.67
CA ILE A 482 27.49 21.72 29.81
C ILE A 482 28.90 21.72 30.40
N ALA A 483 29.94 21.70 29.57
CA ALA A 483 31.33 21.79 30.05
C ALA A 483 31.60 23.10 30.81
N SER A 484 31.12 24.24 30.30
CA SER A 484 31.26 25.53 30.98
C SER A 484 30.52 25.58 32.32
N MET A 485 29.38 24.89 32.43
CA MET A 485 28.63 24.77 33.69
C MET A 485 29.45 24.02 34.74
N LEU A 486 30.03 22.89 34.36
CA LEU A 486 30.79 22.03 35.26
C LEU A 486 32.16 22.59 35.63
N ALA A 487 32.73 23.42 34.75
CA ALA A 487 34.00 24.11 35.02
C ALA A 487 33.84 25.38 35.87
N ALA A 488 32.61 25.88 36.04
CA ALA A 488 32.34 27.07 36.83
C ALA A 488 32.54 26.80 38.34
N PRO A 489 32.91 27.82 39.15
CA PRO A 489 33.05 27.66 40.60
C PRO A 489 31.74 27.24 41.29
N GLN A 490 30.61 27.53 40.67
CA GLN A 490 29.28 27.18 41.13
C GLN A 490 28.50 26.61 39.95
N LEU A 491 27.79 25.50 40.18
CA LEU A 491 26.89 24.93 39.19
C LEU A 491 25.62 25.79 39.13
N VAL A 492 25.34 26.34 37.96
CA VAL A 492 24.15 27.18 37.70
C VAL A 492 23.50 26.75 36.39
N GLY A 493 22.23 26.35 36.46
CA GLY A 493 21.47 25.89 35.30
C GLY A 493 20.00 25.60 35.59
N ASP A 494 19.31 25.11 34.57
CA ASP A 494 17.90 24.70 34.59
C ASP A 494 17.76 23.16 34.46
N ASP A 495 16.53 22.63 34.45
CA ASP A 495 16.34 21.16 34.41
C ASP A 495 16.95 20.55 33.15
N GLU A 496 16.86 21.25 32.02
CA GLU A 496 17.49 20.84 30.76
C GLU A 496 18.99 20.57 30.95
N GLN A 497 19.69 21.49 31.61
CA GLN A 497 21.14 21.40 31.80
C GLN A 497 21.54 20.37 32.84
N TYR A 498 20.84 20.33 33.98
CA TYR A 498 21.10 19.37 35.04
C TYR A 498 20.80 17.93 34.61
N ALA A 499 19.68 17.70 33.92
CA ALA A 499 19.31 16.38 33.41
C ALA A 499 20.32 15.89 32.35
N VAL A 500 20.72 16.75 31.41
CA VAL A 500 21.74 16.39 30.42
C VAL A 500 23.10 16.13 31.08
N ALA A 501 23.52 16.96 32.03
CA ALA A 501 24.78 16.76 32.74
C ALA A 501 24.80 15.40 33.47
N MET A 502 23.76 15.09 34.24
CA MET A 502 23.66 13.81 34.95
C MET A 502 23.62 12.62 33.98
N ALA A 503 22.83 12.70 32.90
CA ALA A 503 22.74 11.62 31.93
C ALA A 503 24.08 11.36 31.23
N LEU A 504 24.82 12.42 30.86
CA LEU A 504 26.15 12.26 30.27
C LEU A 504 27.15 11.70 31.28
N MET A 505 27.14 12.15 32.53
CA MET A 505 28.00 11.60 33.59
C MET A 505 27.74 10.12 33.85
N ALA A 506 26.46 9.72 34.01
CA ALA A 506 26.07 8.33 34.21
C ALA A 506 26.58 7.43 33.07
N ARG A 507 26.44 7.90 31.83
CA ARG A 507 26.88 7.16 30.65
C ARG A 507 28.40 7.09 30.51
N GLN A 508 29.14 8.10 30.97
CA GLN A 508 30.61 8.04 31.05
C GLN A 508 31.08 7.02 32.09
N LEU A 509 30.28 6.74 33.12
CA LEU A 509 30.52 5.65 34.08
C LEU A 509 30.06 4.27 33.55
N GLY A 510 29.61 4.18 32.30
CA GLY A 510 29.12 2.94 31.69
C GLY A 510 27.68 2.57 32.07
N ILE A 511 26.94 3.48 32.70
CA ILE A 511 25.53 3.26 33.09
C ILE A 511 24.62 3.79 31.98
N PRO A 512 23.77 2.96 31.33
CA PRO A 512 22.78 3.45 30.38
C PRO A 512 21.80 4.41 31.05
N ALA A 513 21.71 5.63 30.51
CA ALA A 513 20.81 6.67 30.98
C ALA A 513 20.16 7.39 29.80
N ARG A 514 18.94 7.88 30.00
CA ARG A 514 18.19 8.68 29.03
C ARG A 514 17.58 9.90 29.69
N VAL A 515 17.42 10.96 28.92
CA VAL A 515 16.75 12.19 29.37
C VAL A 515 15.29 12.12 28.96
N VAL A 516 14.39 12.51 29.85
CA VAL A 516 12.95 12.56 29.57
C VAL A 516 12.48 13.99 29.78
N LEU A 517 11.73 14.50 28.80
CA LEU A 517 11.00 15.75 28.91
C LEU A 517 9.52 15.43 29.17
N GLY A 518 8.91 16.14 30.10
CA GLY A 518 7.49 16.01 30.38
C GLY A 518 7.00 17.06 31.36
N PHE A 519 5.88 16.75 32.00
CA PHE A 519 5.16 17.66 32.87
C PHE A 519 4.71 16.95 34.13
N TYR A 520 4.86 17.60 35.28
CA TYR A 520 4.23 17.17 36.52
C TYR A 520 3.97 18.39 37.41
N PRO A 521 2.84 18.41 38.14
CA PRO A 521 2.56 19.49 39.07
C PRO A 521 3.48 19.37 40.30
N ASP A 522 3.74 20.50 40.95
CA ASP A 522 4.33 20.47 42.29
C ASP A 522 3.44 19.65 43.25
N PRO A 523 4.03 18.91 44.20
CA PRO A 523 3.27 18.04 45.12
C PRO A 523 2.15 18.76 45.88
N ASP A 524 2.35 20.04 46.18
CA ASP A 524 1.40 20.89 46.91
C ASP A 524 0.35 21.54 45.99
N ALA A 525 0.57 21.53 44.68
CA ALA A 525 -0.30 22.15 43.67
C ALA A 525 -1.17 21.13 42.91
N ALA A 526 -0.95 19.83 43.12
CA ALA A 526 -1.69 18.77 42.43
C ALA A 526 -3.15 18.67 42.94
N PRO A 527 -4.17 18.82 42.06
CA PRO A 527 -5.57 18.65 42.47
C PRO A 527 -5.85 17.20 42.89
N ALA A 528 -6.51 17.02 44.03
CA ALA A 528 -6.83 15.70 44.60
C ALA A 528 -7.74 14.84 43.70
N ALA A 529 -8.55 15.46 42.82
CA ALA A 529 -9.34 14.82 41.79
C ALA A 529 -9.78 15.85 40.72
N GLY A 530 -9.86 15.45 39.46
CA GLY A 530 -10.35 16.28 38.34
C GLY A 530 -9.34 16.45 37.20
N PRO A 531 -9.70 17.17 36.13
CA PRO A 531 -8.76 17.52 35.06
C PRO A 531 -7.68 18.48 35.58
N LEU A 532 -6.42 18.17 35.26
CA LEU A 532 -5.26 19.02 35.51
C LEU A 532 -5.00 19.88 34.28
N ALA A 533 -5.07 21.20 34.44
CA ALA A 533 -4.55 22.15 33.46
C ALA A 533 -3.03 22.16 33.57
N VAL A 534 -2.35 21.68 32.53
CA VAL A 534 -0.89 21.65 32.47
C VAL A 534 -0.41 22.93 31.81
N THR A 535 0.34 23.71 32.57
CA THR A 535 0.97 24.97 32.19
C THR A 535 2.46 24.78 31.94
N GLY A 536 3.10 25.79 31.33
CA GLY A 536 4.52 25.72 30.99
C GLY A 536 5.46 25.68 32.19
N ASP A 537 5.08 26.24 33.34
CA ASP A 537 5.80 26.17 34.61
C ASP A 537 5.94 24.73 35.16
N MET A 538 5.03 23.83 34.80
CA MET A 538 5.07 22.41 35.14
C MET A 538 6.02 21.60 34.26
N THR A 539 6.74 22.25 33.33
CA THR A 539 7.69 21.57 32.44
C THR A 539 8.94 21.16 33.20
N HIS A 540 9.29 19.89 33.09
CA HIS A 540 10.46 19.32 33.76
C HIS A 540 11.23 18.37 32.86
N ALA A 541 12.56 18.35 33.07
CA ALA A 541 13.45 17.36 32.46
C ALA A 541 14.10 16.50 33.56
N TRP A 542 14.07 15.19 33.39
CA TRP A 542 14.65 14.24 34.35
C TRP A 542 15.43 13.13 33.66
N VAL A 543 16.13 12.32 34.44
CA VAL A 543 16.93 11.20 33.95
C VAL A 543 16.26 9.88 34.32
N GLU A 544 16.30 8.90 33.41
CA GLU A 544 15.87 7.54 33.69
C GLU A 544 16.98 6.53 33.43
N VAL A 545 17.13 5.57 34.34
CA VAL A 545 18.11 4.46 34.25
C VAL A 545 17.38 3.13 34.42
N PRO A 546 17.66 2.11 33.58
CA PRO A 546 16.95 0.84 33.64
C PRO A 546 17.62 -0.09 34.67
N PHE A 547 16.85 -0.61 35.62
CA PHE A 547 17.30 -1.58 36.62
C PHE A 547 16.59 -2.93 36.44
N GLN A 548 17.32 -4.03 36.67
CA GLN A 548 16.78 -5.37 36.56
C GLN A 548 15.65 -5.60 37.57
N GLY A 549 14.50 -6.08 37.10
CA GLY A 549 13.33 -6.35 37.95
C GLY A 549 12.57 -5.12 38.46
N VAL A 550 13.06 -3.91 38.19
CA VAL A 550 12.44 -2.63 38.60
C VAL A 550 11.92 -1.85 37.39
N GLY A 551 12.61 -1.95 36.24
CA GLY A 551 12.32 -1.14 35.07
C GLY A 551 13.09 0.19 35.10
N TRP A 552 12.54 1.22 34.45
CA TRP A 552 13.17 2.54 34.39
C TRP A 552 12.92 3.31 35.68
N LEU A 553 13.99 3.57 36.44
CA LEU A 553 13.97 4.38 37.65
C LEU A 553 14.32 5.83 37.30
N SER A 554 13.54 6.78 37.79
CA SER A 554 13.71 8.21 37.56
C SER A 554 14.64 8.85 38.61
N PHE A 555 15.47 9.80 38.17
CA PHE A 555 16.37 10.62 38.98
C PHE A 555 16.21 12.07 38.57
N ASP A 556 16.15 12.97 39.55
CA ASP A 556 15.88 14.39 39.33
C ASP A 556 17.09 15.19 39.85
N PRO A 557 18.07 15.54 38.98
CA PRO A 557 19.31 16.20 39.41
C PRO A 557 19.17 17.69 39.69
N THR A 558 18.04 18.32 39.35
CA THR A 558 17.87 19.76 39.50
C THR A 558 17.83 20.15 40.99
N PRO A 559 18.60 21.19 41.39
CA PRO A 559 18.41 21.87 42.67
C PRO A 559 16.99 22.40 42.86
N ASP A 560 16.61 22.64 44.10
CA ASP A 560 15.33 23.29 44.41
C ASP A 560 15.27 24.69 43.75
N ARG A 561 14.12 25.03 43.15
CA ARG A 561 13.94 26.25 42.34
C ARG A 561 14.16 27.54 43.11
N ASP A 562 14.06 27.51 44.44
CA ASP A 562 14.29 28.64 45.35
C ASP A 562 15.79 28.91 45.62
N ARG A 563 16.66 27.91 45.36
CA ARG A 563 18.12 28.04 45.47
C ARG A 563 18.71 28.81 44.29
N THR A 564 18.56 30.13 44.31
CA THR A 564 19.11 31.02 43.28
C THR A 564 20.46 31.64 43.72
N PRO A 565 21.37 31.96 42.78
CA PRO A 565 22.65 32.58 43.11
C PRO A 565 22.43 33.99 43.68
N GLN A 566 23.00 34.30 44.85
CA GLN A 566 22.94 35.66 45.41
C GLN A 566 23.88 36.60 44.65
N THR A 567 23.34 37.45 43.79
CA THR A 567 24.13 38.49 43.11
C THR A 567 24.36 39.66 44.07
N GLN A 568 25.59 39.85 44.55
CA GLN A 568 25.98 41.15 45.11
C GLN A 568 26.09 42.14 43.96
N VAL A 569 25.03 42.90 43.68
CA VAL A 569 25.09 44.01 42.72
C VAL A 569 25.94 45.12 43.34
N PRO A 570 27.15 45.43 42.84
CA PRO A 570 27.89 46.59 43.31
C PRO A 570 27.10 47.82 42.85
N GLN A 571 26.69 48.68 43.78
CA GLN A 571 25.97 49.90 43.41
C GLN A 571 26.81 50.72 42.41
N PRO A 572 26.23 51.14 41.27
CA PRO A 572 26.93 52.01 40.34
C PRO A 572 27.30 53.31 41.05
N LYS A 573 28.59 53.68 41.04
CA LYS A 573 29.01 55.02 41.49
C LYS A 573 28.25 56.07 40.66
N PRO A 574 27.68 57.12 41.26
CA PRO A 574 26.99 58.16 40.51
C PRO A 574 27.97 58.83 39.54
N ASN A 575 27.71 58.68 38.25
CA ASN A 575 28.44 59.39 37.21
C ASN A 575 27.68 60.71 36.95
N PRO A 576 28.23 61.90 37.26
CA PRO A 576 27.54 63.16 37.00
C PRO A 576 27.42 63.38 35.48
N LYS A 577 26.18 63.54 34.99
CA LYS A 577 25.89 63.84 33.58
C LYS A 577 26.44 65.24 33.21
N PRO A 578 27.14 65.41 32.07
CA PRO A 578 27.41 66.73 31.50
C PRO A 578 26.09 67.40 31.07
N GLN A 579 25.96 68.71 31.30
CA GLN A 579 24.79 69.49 30.89
C GLN A 579 24.65 69.53 29.36
N VAL A 580 23.43 69.32 28.88
CA VAL A 580 23.05 69.32 27.46
C VAL A 580 22.51 70.70 27.08
N LEU A 581 23.04 71.31 26.01
CA LEU A 581 22.41 72.46 25.33
C LEU A 581 21.29 71.95 24.40
N PRO A 582 20.11 72.60 24.38
CA PRO A 582 19.04 72.20 23.48
C PRO A 582 19.32 72.60 22.01
N PRO A 583 19.15 71.71 21.03
CA PRO A 583 19.15 72.09 19.61
C PRO A 583 17.79 72.72 19.20
N PRO A 584 17.77 73.59 18.16
CA PRO A 584 16.56 74.29 17.71
C PRO A 584 15.66 73.41 16.83
N ASP A 585 14.35 73.70 16.84
CA ASP A 585 13.32 72.99 16.10
C ASP A 585 13.42 73.17 14.57
N PRO A 586 13.31 72.09 13.76
CA PRO A 586 13.16 72.20 12.31
C PRO A 586 11.70 72.46 11.88
N PRO A 587 11.49 73.11 10.71
CA PRO A 587 10.21 73.69 10.33
C PRO A 587 9.16 72.68 9.86
N VAL A 588 7.91 73.03 10.09
CA VAL A 588 6.70 72.38 9.57
C VAL A 588 6.49 72.80 8.12
N ASN A 589 6.40 71.83 7.20
CA ASN A 589 5.83 72.02 5.88
C ASN A 589 4.55 71.19 5.76
N THR A 590 3.43 71.90 5.71
CA THR A 590 2.11 71.42 5.33
C THR A 590 1.93 71.55 3.81
N VAL A 591 1.48 70.47 3.16
CA VAL A 591 0.73 70.56 1.90
C VAL A 591 -0.42 69.55 1.99
N GLU A 592 -1.64 70.07 1.83
CA GLU A 592 -2.92 69.36 1.78
C GLU A 592 -3.21 68.80 0.37
N ASP A 593 -3.72 67.56 0.31
CA ASP A 593 -4.88 66.98 -0.44
C ASP A 593 -5.17 67.34 -1.93
N PRO A 594 -6.09 66.68 -2.70
CA PRO A 594 -6.85 65.42 -2.53
C PRO A 594 -7.08 64.53 -3.82
N LEU A 595 -7.76 63.37 -3.65
CA LEU A 595 -8.64 62.59 -4.57
C LEU A 595 -8.14 61.91 -5.89
N ASP A 596 -8.27 60.58 -5.98
CA ASP A 596 -9.29 59.80 -6.76
C ASP A 596 -8.86 58.34 -7.10
N ASP A 597 -9.78 57.39 -6.87
CA ASP A 597 -9.83 55.94 -7.23
C ASP A 597 -10.05 55.77 -8.77
N PRO A 598 -9.96 54.61 -9.49
CA PRO A 598 -9.86 53.21 -9.08
C PRO A 598 -8.89 52.30 -9.89
N GLY A 599 -8.52 51.13 -9.34
CA GLY A 599 -7.72 50.17 -10.11
C GLY A 599 -7.57 48.80 -9.46
N ALA A 600 -8.42 47.86 -9.86
CA ALA A 600 -8.45 46.46 -9.45
C ALA A 600 -7.09 45.73 -9.58
N LYS A 601 -6.80 44.86 -8.60
CA LYS A 601 -6.53 43.43 -8.82
C LYS A 601 -6.73 42.63 -7.53
N LYS A 602 -7.69 41.72 -7.60
CA LYS A 602 -7.85 40.56 -6.73
C LYS A 602 -6.68 39.61 -6.96
N ASP A 603 -6.00 39.20 -5.90
CA ASP A 603 -5.25 37.95 -5.86
C ASP A 603 -5.91 37.04 -4.81
N ASP A 604 -7.14 36.61 -5.13
CA ASP A 604 -7.74 35.38 -4.62
C ASP A 604 -7.24 34.24 -5.51
N GLU A 605 -6.06 33.66 -5.26
CA GLU A 605 -5.64 32.45 -6.01
C GLU A 605 -4.74 31.52 -5.17
N ALA A 606 -5.38 30.65 -4.38
CA ALA A 606 -4.86 29.32 -4.02
C ALA A 606 -5.94 28.39 -3.40
N LYS A 607 -7.22 28.53 -3.79
CA LYS A 607 -8.29 27.56 -3.45
C LYS A 607 -8.83 26.79 -4.66
N GLY A 608 -8.26 27.02 -5.87
CA GLY A 608 -8.65 26.35 -7.10
C GLY A 608 -7.94 25.01 -7.37
N ASP A 609 -6.70 24.86 -6.89
CA ASP A 609 -5.89 23.68 -7.21
C ASP A 609 -6.37 22.41 -6.51
N ASP A 610 -6.89 22.51 -5.28
CA ASP A 610 -7.46 21.34 -4.56
C ASP A 610 -8.76 20.83 -5.22
N LEU A 611 -9.61 21.74 -5.72
CA LEU A 611 -10.83 21.36 -6.43
C LEU A 611 -10.50 20.76 -7.81
N LEU A 612 -9.54 21.35 -8.55
CA LEU A 612 -9.11 20.84 -9.85
C LEU A 612 -8.37 19.50 -9.72
N LEU A 613 -7.54 19.30 -8.69
CA LEU A 613 -6.92 18.01 -8.38
C LEU A 613 -7.95 16.97 -7.93
N ARG A 614 -8.96 17.36 -7.15
CA ARG A 614 -10.08 16.47 -6.79
C ARG A 614 -10.93 16.11 -7.99
N ILE A 615 -11.29 17.07 -8.85
CA ILE A 615 -12.01 16.82 -10.10
C ILE A 615 -11.14 15.97 -11.05
N ALA A 616 -9.84 16.23 -11.16
CA ALA A 616 -8.90 15.42 -11.93
C ALA A 616 -8.76 14.01 -11.35
N GLY A 617 -8.85 13.84 -10.02
CA GLY A 617 -8.93 12.56 -9.34
C GLY A 617 -10.22 11.81 -9.68
N TRP A 618 -11.38 12.49 -9.62
CA TRP A 618 -12.68 11.92 -9.99
C TRP A 618 -12.78 11.58 -11.49
N VAL A 619 -12.24 12.44 -12.35
CA VAL A 619 -12.14 12.21 -13.79
C VAL A 619 -11.13 11.09 -14.07
N GLY A 620 -10.01 11.04 -13.37
CA GLY A 620 -9.02 9.96 -13.47
C GLY A 620 -9.59 8.61 -13.03
N VAL A 621 -10.40 8.58 -11.97
CA VAL A 621 -11.13 7.39 -11.51
C VAL A 621 -12.21 6.98 -12.52
N GLY A 622 -12.97 7.95 -13.04
CA GLY A 622 -13.99 7.71 -14.08
C GLY A 622 -13.38 7.19 -15.38
N VAL A 623 -12.26 7.78 -15.82
CA VAL A 623 -11.49 7.36 -16.99
C VAL A 623 -10.83 6.00 -16.75
N GLY A 624 -10.33 5.73 -15.55
CA GLY A 624 -9.78 4.44 -15.16
C GLY A 624 -10.85 3.33 -15.20
N ALA A 625 -12.01 3.56 -14.60
CA ALA A 625 -13.15 2.64 -14.65
C ALA A 625 -13.66 2.44 -16.09
N ALA A 626 -13.76 3.53 -16.86
CA ALA A 626 -14.13 3.49 -18.27
C ALA A 626 -13.07 2.78 -19.13
N ALA A 627 -11.79 2.85 -18.79
CA ALA A 627 -10.71 2.14 -19.47
C ALA A 627 -10.70 0.65 -19.14
N VAL A 628 -11.02 0.26 -17.90
CA VAL A 628 -11.15 -1.15 -17.52
C VAL A 628 -12.35 -1.80 -18.22
N VAL A 629 -13.48 -1.11 -18.29
CA VAL A 629 -14.69 -1.61 -18.97
C VAL A 629 -14.56 -1.50 -20.49
N GLY A 630 -14.09 -0.36 -21.00
CA GLY A 630 -13.99 -0.02 -22.43
C GLY A 630 -12.78 -0.62 -23.13
N GLY A 631 -11.66 -0.81 -22.42
CA GLY A 631 -10.37 -1.25 -22.95
C GLY A 631 -10.43 -2.57 -23.74
N PRO A 632 -11.10 -3.63 -23.25
CA PRO A 632 -11.29 -4.85 -24.02
C PRO A 632 -12.02 -4.63 -25.35
N PHE A 633 -13.00 -3.72 -25.39
CA PHE A 633 -13.75 -3.41 -26.62
C PHE A 633 -12.93 -2.60 -27.61
N VAL A 634 -12.17 -1.62 -27.12
CA VAL A 634 -11.22 -0.82 -27.92
C VAL A 634 -10.12 -1.72 -28.49
N LEU A 635 -9.60 -2.65 -27.70
CA LEU A 635 -8.60 -3.63 -28.14
C LEU A 635 -9.14 -4.55 -29.24
N ILE A 636 -10.36 -5.08 -29.08
CA ILE A 636 -11.02 -5.88 -30.12
C ILE A 636 -11.19 -5.06 -31.41
N GLY A 637 -11.66 -3.82 -31.28
CA GLY A 637 -11.78 -2.87 -32.40
C GLY A 637 -10.43 -2.64 -33.10
N ALA A 638 -9.36 -2.39 -32.32
CA ALA A 638 -8.01 -2.16 -32.83
C ALA A 638 -7.43 -3.40 -33.53
N LEU A 639 -7.66 -4.61 -33.00
CA LEU A 639 -7.24 -5.86 -33.63
C LEU A 639 -7.96 -6.09 -34.96
N LYS A 640 -9.28 -5.81 -35.03
CA LYS A 640 -10.06 -5.88 -36.27
C LYS A 640 -9.60 -4.82 -37.28
N ALA A 641 -9.39 -3.58 -36.85
CA ALA A 641 -8.90 -2.49 -37.69
C ALA A 641 -7.49 -2.78 -38.24
N ARG A 642 -6.57 -3.29 -37.41
CA ARG A 642 -5.23 -3.71 -37.83
C ARG A 642 -5.28 -4.87 -38.83
N ARG A 643 -6.15 -5.85 -38.59
CA ARG A 643 -6.38 -6.97 -39.52
C ARG A 643 -6.89 -6.47 -40.88
N ARG A 644 -7.86 -5.57 -40.89
CA ARG A 644 -8.42 -4.97 -42.10
C ARG A 644 -7.40 -4.12 -42.85
N SER A 645 -6.64 -3.27 -42.14
CA SER A 645 -5.56 -2.47 -42.73
C SER A 645 -4.50 -3.35 -43.40
N ARG A 646 -4.10 -4.45 -42.74
CA ARG A 646 -3.18 -5.43 -43.35
C ARG A 646 -3.74 -6.13 -44.60
N ARG A 647 -5.06 -6.38 -44.64
CA ARG A 647 -5.73 -6.99 -45.81
C ARG A 647 -5.83 -6.01 -46.97
N ARG A 648 -6.14 -4.74 -46.69
CA ARG A 648 -6.25 -3.69 -47.71
C ARG A 648 -4.90 -3.29 -48.29
N ASN A 649 -3.86 -3.24 -47.45
CA ASN A 649 -2.52 -2.78 -47.84
C ASN A 649 -1.53 -3.91 -48.09
N ALA A 650 -2.00 -5.11 -48.46
CA ALA A 650 -1.11 -6.23 -48.78
C ALA A 650 -0.18 -5.88 -49.96
N GLU A 651 1.09 -6.31 -49.90
CA GLU A 651 2.09 -6.04 -50.95
C GLU A 651 1.68 -6.64 -52.31
N VAL A 652 1.11 -7.84 -52.28
CA VAL A 652 0.57 -8.51 -53.48
C VAL A 652 -0.85 -8.04 -53.73
N VAL A 653 -1.11 -7.44 -54.89
CA VAL A 653 -2.43 -6.90 -55.25
C VAL A 653 -3.53 -7.98 -55.21
N ALA A 654 -3.26 -9.20 -55.70
CA ALA A 654 -4.21 -10.32 -55.63
C ALA A 654 -4.59 -10.71 -54.18
N ALA A 655 -3.68 -10.49 -53.21
CA ALA A 655 -3.96 -10.72 -51.79
C ALA A 655 -4.95 -9.70 -51.22
N ARG A 656 -5.08 -8.52 -51.83
CA ARG A 656 -6.09 -7.51 -51.44
C ARG A 656 -7.50 -7.95 -51.83
N PHE A 657 -7.66 -8.61 -52.98
CA PHE A 657 -8.94 -9.19 -53.43
C PHE A 657 -9.44 -10.30 -52.50
N SER A 658 -8.57 -11.28 -52.21
CA SER A 658 -8.89 -12.33 -51.22
C SER A 658 -9.08 -11.77 -49.80
N GLY A 659 -8.36 -10.71 -49.45
CA GLY A 659 -8.54 -9.95 -48.21
C GLY A 659 -9.91 -9.30 -48.07
N GLY A 660 -10.44 -8.70 -49.13
CA GLY A 660 -11.79 -8.12 -49.17
C GLY A 660 -12.87 -9.16 -48.96
N TRP A 661 -12.76 -10.33 -49.62
CA TRP A 661 -13.68 -11.45 -49.40
C TRP A 661 -13.63 -11.99 -47.97
N ALA A 662 -12.43 -12.16 -47.41
CA ALA A 662 -12.26 -12.60 -46.03
C ALA A 662 -12.89 -11.60 -45.04
N GLU A 663 -12.84 -10.30 -45.31
CA GLU A 663 -13.47 -9.28 -44.47
C GLU A 663 -15.01 -9.40 -44.46
N LEU A 664 -15.62 -9.59 -45.63
CA LEU A 664 -17.06 -9.75 -45.79
C LEU A 664 -17.58 -11.02 -45.08
N VAL A 665 -16.84 -12.13 -45.22
CA VAL A 665 -17.15 -13.40 -44.56
C VAL A 665 -16.96 -13.32 -43.04
N ASP A 666 -15.91 -12.66 -42.56
CA ASP A 666 -15.65 -12.46 -41.13
C ASP A 666 -16.73 -11.58 -40.49
N ALA A 667 -17.13 -10.50 -41.16
CA ALA A 667 -18.19 -9.62 -40.68
C ALA A 667 -19.54 -10.33 -40.61
N ALA A 668 -19.91 -11.12 -41.63
CA ALA A 668 -21.12 -11.93 -41.59
C ALA A 668 -21.09 -12.98 -40.45
N THR A 669 -19.92 -13.60 -40.21
CA THR A 669 -19.72 -14.55 -39.11
C THR A 669 -19.88 -13.87 -37.74
N ASP A 670 -19.33 -12.66 -37.60
CA ASP A 670 -19.45 -11.86 -36.37
C ASP A 670 -20.88 -11.37 -36.14
N LEU A 671 -21.65 -11.10 -37.21
CA LEU A 671 -23.08 -10.80 -37.15
C LEU A 671 -23.96 -12.04 -36.87
N GLY A 672 -23.38 -13.24 -36.84
CA GLY A 672 -24.03 -14.48 -36.44
C GLY A 672 -24.42 -15.41 -37.58
N ALA A 673 -24.01 -15.14 -38.82
CA ALA A 673 -24.22 -16.05 -39.94
C ALA A 673 -23.43 -17.36 -39.73
N ARG A 674 -24.10 -18.51 -39.89
CA ARG A 674 -23.47 -19.83 -39.83
C ARG A 674 -22.99 -20.22 -41.22
N LEU A 675 -21.69 -20.14 -41.45
CA LEU A 675 -21.08 -20.46 -42.73
C LEU A 675 -20.27 -21.75 -42.63
N SER A 676 -20.45 -22.66 -43.59
CA SER A 676 -19.65 -23.88 -43.66
C SER A 676 -18.18 -23.54 -43.91
N PRO A 677 -17.20 -24.18 -43.25
CA PRO A 677 -15.77 -23.97 -43.53
C PRO A 677 -15.34 -24.51 -44.89
N VAL A 678 -16.12 -25.42 -45.48
CA VAL A 678 -15.76 -26.18 -46.70
C VAL A 678 -16.45 -25.62 -47.96
N ALA A 679 -17.37 -24.68 -47.79
CA ALA A 679 -18.14 -24.12 -48.91
C ALA A 679 -17.26 -23.29 -49.86
N THR A 680 -17.56 -23.38 -51.16
CA THR A 680 -16.91 -22.53 -52.18
C THR A 680 -17.31 -21.06 -52.02
N ARG A 681 -16.57 -20.13 -52.64
CA ARG A 681 -16.91 -18.70 -52.59
C ARG A 681 -18.31 -18.43 -53.17
N ARG A 682 -18.68 -19.11 -54.26
CA ARG A 682 -20.01 -19.01 -54.88
C ARG A 682 -21.12 -19.54 -53.95
N GLU A 683 -20.93 -20.69 -53.32
CA GLU A 683 -21.88 -21.24 -52.34
C GLU A 683 -22.04 -20.31 -51.12
N THR A 684 -20.93 -19.79 -50.61
CA THR A 684 -20.92 -18.84 -49.49
C THR A 684 -21.61 -17.54 -49.88
N ALA A 685 -21.43 -17.06 -51.11
CA ALA A 685 -22.10 -15.86 -51.62
C ALA A 685 -23.61 -16.05 -51.76
N ALA A 686 -24.06 -17.21 -52.26
CA ALA A 686 -25.47 -17.55 -52.37
C ALA A 686 -26.12 -17.67 -50.97
N ALA A 687 -25.43 -18.33 -50.03
CA ALA A 687 -25.89 -18.42 -48.64
C ALA A 687 -25.99 -17.05 -47.96
N LEU A 688 -25.04 -16.16 -48.20
CA LEU A 688 -25.07 -14.79 -47.67
C LEU A 688 -26.14 -13.92 -48.33
N ALA A 689 -26.40 -14.08 -49.62
CA ALA A 689 -27.47 -13.36 -50.32
C ALA A 689 -28.87 -13.76 -49.80
N ALA A 690 -29.04 -15.02 -49.38
CA ALA A 690 -30.28 -15.47 -48.73
C ALA A 690 -30.49 -14.88 -47.32
N VAL A 691 -29.40 -14.62 -46.58
CA VAL A 691 -29.45 -14.03 -45.23
C VAL A 691 -29.56 -12.50 -45.28
N TYR A 692 -28.95 -11.86 -46.28
CA TYR A 692 -28.90 -10.42 -46.45
C TYR A 692 -29.47 -9.99 -47.82
N PRO A 693 -30.80 -9.99 -47.99
CA PRO A 693 -31.43 -9.65 -49.27
C PRO A 693 -31.08 -8.23 -49.70
N GLY A 694 -30.82 -8.04 -51.01
CA GLY A 694 -30.45 -6.73 -51.57
C GLY A 694 -28.97 -6.35 -51.45
N VAL A 695 -28.13 -7.18 -50.81
CA VAL A 695 -26.66 -7.02 -50.87
C VAL A 695 -26.12 -7.83 -52.04
N ALA A 696 -25.38 -7.17 -52.94
CA ALA A 696 -24.79 -7.77 -54.15
C ALA A 696 -23.56 -8.67 -53.86
N VAL A 697 -23.67 -9.58 -52.88
CA VAL A 697 -22.60 -10.50 -52.47
C VAL A 697 -22.17 -11.44 -53.60
N PRO A 698 -23.08 -12.00 -54.44
CA PRO A 698 -22.69 -12.83 -55.59
C PRO A 698 -21.85 -12.09 -56.62
N GLN A 699 -22.15 -10.81 -56.88
CA GLN A 699 -21.41 -9.95 -57.80
C GLN A 699 -20.01 -9.66 -57.23
N LEU A 700 -19.91 -9.33 -55.94
CA LEU A 700 -18.64 -9.17 -55.23
C LEU A 700 -17.77 -10.44 -55.28
N ALA A 701 -18.36 -11.62 -55.11
CA ALA A 701 -17.65 -12.89 -55.23
C ALA A 701 -17.07 -13.10 -56.64
N ALA A 702 -17.83 -12.75 -57.69
CA ALA A 702 -17.38 -12.85 -59.07
C ALA A 702 -16.22 -11.88 -59.37
N VAL A 703 -16.27 -10.65 -58.86
CA VAL A 703 -15.18 -9.65 -59.00
C VAL A 703 -13.93 -10.11 -58.26
N VAL A 704 -14.07 -10.69 -57.07
CA VAL A 704 -12.93 -11.26 -56.32
C VAL A 704 -12.32 -12.45 -57.07
N ASP A 705 -13.13 -13.37 -57.58
CA ASP A 705 -12.63 -14.52 -58.33
C ASP A 705 -11.93 -14.09 -59.63
N ALA A 706 -12.47 -13.09 -60.35
CA ALA A 706 -11.81 -12.51 -61.51
C ALA A 706 -10.48 -11.81 -61.15
N GLY A 707 -10.39 -11.12 -60.01
CA GLY A 707 -9.16 -10.48 -59.56
C GLY A 707 -8.09 -11.43 -59.01
N VAL A 708 -8.47 -12.65 -58.59
CA VAL A 708 -7.54 -13.66 -58.06
C VAL A 708 -7.14 -14.69 -59.12
N PHE A 709 -8.06 -15.10 -59.99
CA PHE A 709 -7.88 -16.19 -60.96
C PHE A 709 -8.06 -15.76 -62.42
N GLY A 710 -8.38 -14.49 -62.69
CA GLY A 710 -8.57 -13.99 -64.05
C GLY A 710 -7.25 -13.78 -64.80
N PRO A 711 -7.33 -13.64 -66.13
CA PRO A 711 -6.15 -13.40 -66.97
C PRO A 711 -5.61 -11.98 -66.75
N GLY A 712 -4.29 -11.87 -66.52
CA GLY A 712 -3.57 -10.59 -66.34
C GLY A 712 -3.21 -10.26 -64.89
N ALA A 713 -2.27 -9.32 -64.71
CA ALA A 713 -1.88 -8.84 -63.38
C ALA A 713 -2.92 -7.81 -62.87
N PRO A 714 -3.55 -8.03 -61.70
CA PRO A 714 -4.55 -7.10 -61.18
C PRO A 714 -3.92 -5.75 -60.81
N THR A 715 -4.62 -4.65 -61.12
CA THR A 715 -4.18 -3.28 -60.82
C THR A 715 -4.56 -2.85 -59.41
N ALA A 716 -3.76 -1.96 -58.80
CA ALA A 716 -4.06 -1.41 -57.48
C ALA A 716 -5.39 -0.63 -57.45
N ALA A 717 -5.69 0.13 -58.52
CA ALA A 717 -6.94 0.87 -58.65
C ALA A 717 -8.18 -0.04 -58.64
N ALA A 718 -8.11 -1.22 -59.28
CA ALA A 718 -9.20 -2.19 -59.24
C ALA A 718 -9.39 -2.80 -57.84
N ALA A 719 -8.29 -3.02 -57.10
CA ALA A 719 -8.37 -3.46 -55.71
C ALA A 719 -9.01 -2.38 -54.81
N ASP A 720 -8.69 -1.10 -55.01
CA ASP A 720 -9.29 -0.01 -54.23
C ASP A 720 -10.78 0.15 -54.53
N ALA A 721 -11.21 0.01 -55.79
CA ALA A 721 -12.61 0.00 -56.18
C ALA A 721 -13.38 -1.16 -55.52
N LEU A 722 -12.79 -2.36 -55.48
CA LEU A 722 -13.37 -3.50 -54.75
C LEU A 722 -13.60 -3.18 -53.27
N TRP A 723 -12.63 -2.53 -52.60
CA TRP A 723 -12.76 -2.20 -51.18
C TRP A 723 -13.90 -1.21 -50.91
N VAL A 724 -14.20 -0.30 -51.84
CA VAL A 724 -15.39 0.57 -51.76
C VAL A 724 -16.68 -0.25 -51.84
N ASP A 725 -16.72 -1.26 -52.71
CA ASP A 725 -17.89 -2.14 -52.83
C ASP A 725 -18.06 -3.07 -51.61
N VAL A 726 -16.95 -3.55 -51.04
CA VAL A 726 -16.94 -4.30 -49.76
C VAL A 726 -17.47 -3.41 -48.63
N ASP A 727 -17.04 -2.15 -48.56
CA ASP A 727 -17.50 -1.21 -47.52
C ASP A 727 -19.00 -0.92 -47.64
N ARG A 728 -19.50 -0.77 -48.88
CA ARG A 728 -20.94 -0.63 -49.14
C ARG A 728 -21.72 -1.87 -48.72
N ALA A 729 -21.21 -3.06 -49.04
CA ALA A 729 -21.85 -4.32 -48.66
C ALA A 729 -21.88 -4.51 -47.13
N LEU A 730 -20.79 -4.18 -46.43
CA LEU A 730 -20.72 -4.24 -44.97
C LEU A 730 -21.69 -3.24 -44.32
N ALA A 731 -21.83 -2.03 -44.87
CA ALA A 731 -22.80 -1.04 -44.38
C ALA A 731 -24.23 -1.55 -44.54
N SER A 732 -24.58 -2.13 -45.69
CA SER A 732 -25.90 -2.70 -45.95
C SER A 732 -26.20 -3.91 -45.05
N MET A 733 -25.23 -4.82 -44.84
CA MET A 733 -25.39 -5.93 -43.90
C MET A 733 -25.64 -5.45 -42.46
N ASN A 734 -24.96 -4.40 -42.02
CA ASN A 734 -25.16 -3.80 -40.71
C ASN A 734 -26.51 -3.06 -40.59
N ALA A 735 -27.01 -2.47 -41.66
CA ALA A 735 -28.31 -1.80 -41.67
C ALA A 735 -29.49 -2.78 -41.47
N GLN A 736 -29.33 -4.03 -41.94
CA GLN A 736 -30.35 -5.08 -41.84
C GLN A 736 -30.40 -5.78 -40.47
N VAL A 737 -29.46 -5.50 -39.55
CA VAL A 737 -29.43 -6.09 -38.21
C VAL A 737 -29.76 -5.07 -37.10
N GLY A 738 -30.49 -5.53 -36.08
CA GLY A 738 -30.86 -4.72 -34.92
C GLY A 738 -29.65 -4.15 -34.17
N ARG A 739 -29.85 -3.01 -33.48
CA ARG A 739 -28.80 -2.28 -32.74
C ARG A 739 -27.96 -3.16 -31.80
N TRP A 740 -28.60 -4.11 -31.11
CA TRP A 740 -27.94 -5.05 -30.21
C TRP A 740 -27.06 -6.08 -30.93
N ARG A 741 -27.50 -6.60 -32.08
CA ARG A 741 -26.69 -7.53 -32.88
C ARG A 741 -25.46 -6.85 -33.49
N ARG A 742 -25.57 -5.56 -33.85
CA ARG A 742 -24.41 -4.76 -34.29
C ARG A 742 -23.36 -4.62 -33.20
N ALA A 743 -23.78 -4.25 -31.98
CA ALA A 743 -22.88 -4.14 -30.83
C ALA A 743 -22.23 -5.49 -30.50
N LEU A 744 -23.01 -6.58 -30.47
CA LEU A 744 -22.47 -7.93 -30.23
C LEU A 744 -21.51 -8.39 -31.33
N GLY A 745 -21.78 -8.05 -32.60
CA GLY A 745 -20.90 -8.37 -33.72
C GLY A 745 -19.57 -7.62 -33.66
N PHE A 746 -19.58 -6.35 -33.25
CA PHE A 746 -18.36 -5.59 -33.00
C PHE A 746 -17.48 -6.28 -31.94
N CYS A 747 -18.09 -6.70 -30.84
CA CYS A 747 -17.42 -7.35 -29.70
C CYS A 747 -17.14 -8.86 -29.90
N SER A 748 -17.62 -9.46 -30.99
CA SER A 748 -17.43 -10.88 -31.28
C SER A 748 -15.98 -11.21 -31.65
N LEU A 749 -15.44 -12.27 -31.06
CA LEU A 749 -14.15 -12.87 -31.42
C LEU A 749 -14.30 -14.12 -32.31
N ARG A 750 -15.52 -14.47 -32.74
CA ARG A 750 -15.78 -15.68 -33.51
C ARG A 750 -14.99 -15.74 -34.81
N SER A 751 -14.83 -14.61 -35.50
CA SER A 751 -14.00 -14.53 -36.71
C SER A 751 -12.52 -14.87 -36.50
N PHE A 752 -11.99 -14.76 -35.27
CA PHE A 752 -10.60 -15.16 -34.96
C PHE A 752 -10.42 -16.68 -34.73
N GLY A 753 -11.51 -17.41 -34.46
CA GLY A 753 -11.47 -18.86 -34.23
C GLY A 753 -11.56 -19.70 -35.50
N ARG A 754 -11.76 -19.08 -36.67
CA ARG A 754 -11.90 -19.80 -37.95
C ARG A 754 -10.52 -20.29 -38.42
N PRO A 755 -10.36 -21.58 -38.80
CA PRO A 755 -9.12 -22.07 -39.38
C PRO A 755 -8.78 -21.22 -40.61
N ARG A 756 -7.56 -20.67 -40.65
CA ARG A 756 -7.09 -19.91 -41.80
C ARG A 756 -7.08 -20.84 -43.01
N GLN A 757 -7.65 -20.39 -44.13
CA GLN A 757 -7.30 -21.01 -45.42
C GLN A 757 -5.78 -20.94 -45.57
N PRO A 758 -5.11 -22.05 -45.94
CA PRO A 758 -3.67 -22.05 -46.11
C PRO A 758 -3.28 -20.94 -47.08
N ARG A 759 -2.26 -20.15 -46.70
CA ARG A 759 -1.60 -19.23 -47.63
C ARG A 759 -1.21 -20.04 -48.86
N LEU A 760 -1.48 -19.51 -50.06
CA LEU A 760 -0.99 -20.10 -51.29
C LEU A 760 0.50 -20.44 -51.10
N PRO A 761 0.89 -21.70 -51.28
CA PRO A 761 2.29 -22.10 -51.13
C PRO A 761 3.16 -21.35 -52.16
N ALA A 762 4.37 -20.98 -51.75
CA ALA A 762 5.28 -20.09 -52.45
C ALA A 762 5.89 -20.65 -53.77
N TRP A 763 5.26 -21.63 -54.43
CA TRP A 763 5.79 -22.30 -55.62
C TRP A 763 5.26 -21.75 -56.97
N LEU A 764 4.60 -20.59 -56.99
CA LEU A 764 4.37 -19.89 -58.27
C LEU A 764 5.69 -19.23 -58.72
N PRO A 765 6.28 -19.62 -59.87
CA PRO A 765 7.58 -19.12 -60.30
C PRO A 765 7.51 -17.63 -60.62
N ALA A 766 8.51 -16.87 -60.17
CA ALA A 766 8.80 -15.52 -60.63
C ALA A 766 9.31 -15.56 -62.08
N ALA A 767 8.42 -15.77 -63.05
CA ALA A 767 8.73 -15.69 -64.47
C ALA A 767 8.52 -14.25 -64.96
N HIS A 768 9.61 -13.47 -64.96
CA HIS A 768 10.06 -12.59 -66.04
C HIS A 768 11.12 -11.62 -65.52
N ARG A 769 12.37 -12.05 -65.55
CA ARG A 769 13.55 -11.19 -65.40
C ARG A 769 14.52 -11.47 -66.54
N LEU A 770 14.09 -11.20 -67.78
CA LEU A 770 14.97 -11.13 -68.95
C LEU A 770 14.40 -10.12 -69.96
N HIS A 771 14.86 -8.86 -69.86
CA HIS A 771 15.38 -8.06 -70.98
C HIS A 771 15.76 -6.65 -70.50
N ARG A 772 17.06 -6.46 -70.23
CA ARG A 772 17.76 -5.19 -70.46
C ARG A 772 19.19 -5.55 -70.88
N LYS A 773 19.41 -5.67 -72.18
CA LYS A 773 20.69 -5.35 -72.82
C LYS A 773 20.52 -3.97 -73.43
N GLY A 774 21.49 -3.08 -73.21
CA GLY A 774 21.62 -1.83 -73.97
C GLY A 774 22.17 -0.65 -73.19
N CYS A 775 23.46 -0.68 -72.82
CA CYS A 775 24.48 0.40 -72.98
C CYS A 775 25.65 0.20 -72.00
N SER A 776 26.85 0.29 -72.58
CA SER A 776 28.22 0.06 -72.07
C SER A 776 28.53 -1.34 -71.55
#